data_AF-A0A2P4SUY5-F1
#
_entry.id   AF-A0A2P4SUY5-F1
#
_cell.length_a   1.000
_cell.length_b   1.000
_cell.length_c   1.000
_cell.angle_alpha   90.00
_cell.angle_beta   90.00
_cell.angle_gamma   90.00
#
_symmetry.space_group_name_H-M   'P 1'
#
loop_
_entity.id
_entity.type
_entity.pdbx_description
1 polymer ?
#
loop_
_entity_poly.entity_id
_entity_poly.type
_entity_poly.pdbx_seq_one_letter_code
_entity_poly.pdbx_strand_id
1 'polypeptide(L)'
;MKATLIPEQSTTSLGTPLTSVLTFTGFLGRYFVSFILQFQFHKALCQAANHTGPLHTCDIYMSKEAGAKLREVLKAGSSKSWQEILFNLTGTDKMDAGALLEYFSPVTTWLQEQNNKTNEVLGWPEFDWRPPVPEGYPEGIDKIVDEAQAKEFLSEYNSTAEVVWNAYTEASWVYNTNITDHNKEVMLEKNLAMSKHTIEYGMRARQFDPSDFQDETVTRILNKLSVLERAALPEDELKEYNTLLSDMETTYSIAKVCRENNICHPLDPDLTDILATSRDYNELLFAWKGWRDASGAKIKDKYKRYVELSNKAAVLNGYTDNGAYWRSLYETPTFEEDLERLYLQLQPLYLNLHAYVRRALYNKYGAEHISLKGPIPAHLLGNMWAQSWSNIFDLVMPFPDATKVDATPAMKQQGWTPKMMFEESDRFFTSLGLIPMPQEFWDKSMIEKPADGREVVCHASAWDFYNRKDFRIKQCTVVNMDDLITVHHEMGHVQYFLQYMDQPISFRDGANPGFHEAIGDVMALSVSTPKHLHSIKLLDQVTENEESDINYLMSIALDKIAFLPFGYLMDQWRWKVFDGRIKEDEYNQQWWNLRLKYQGLCPPVPRSEDDFDPGAKFHIPANVPYIRYFVSFVIQFQFHQALCKAAGHTGPLHTCDIYQSKEAGKLLGDAMKLGFSKPWPEAMQLITGQPNMSAEALMSYFEPLMTWLVKENTKNGEVLGWPEYSWTPYAATEFHAATETTDFLGMSVGTKQATAGAWVLLALALVFLITSIFLGVKLFTSRRKAFKSSSEMELK
;
A
#
# COMPACT_ATOMS: atom_id res chain seq x y z
N MET A 1 53.80 21.67 21.89
CA MET A 1 52.62 21.35 21.07
C MET A 1 51.79 20.34 21.84
N LYS A 2 50.53 20.66 22.08
CA LYS A 2 49.54 19.79 22.72
C LYS A 2 49.30 18.56 21.83
N ALA A 3 49.30 17.37 22.41
CA ALA A 3 48.59 16.22 21.88
C ALA A 3 47.93 15.52 23.08
N THR A 4 46.61 15.57 23.01
CA THR A 4 45.59 15.31 24.01
C THR A 4 45.50 13.83 24.39
N LEU A 5 45.15 13.62 25.65
CA LEU A 5 44.71 12.36 26.26
C LEU A 5 43.70 11.61 25.36
N ILE A 6 43.93 10.31 25.16
CA ILE A 6 42.87 9.37 24.79
C ILE A 6 42.03 9.13 26.06
N PRO A 7 40.70 9.22 26.02
CA PRO A 7 39.86 9.20 27.22
C PRO A 7 39.81 7.82 27.88
N GLU A 8 39.68 7.80 29.20
CA GLU A 8 39.14 6.66 29.95
C GLU A 8 37.84 6.20 29.28
N GLN A 9 37.85 4.99 28.71
CA GLN A 9 36.59 4.27 28.52
C GLN A 9 36.05 3.94 29.90
N SER A 10 35.05 4.72 30.31
CA SER A 10 34.21 4.47 31.45
C SER A 10 33.76 3.00 31.44
N THR A 11 33.93 2.35 32.58
CA THR A 11 33.24 1.13 32.98
C THR A 11 31.72 1.32 32.82
N THR A 12 31.17 0.99 31.65
CA THR A 12 29.73 0.81 31.48
C THR A 12 29.39 -0.60 31.94
N SER A 13 28.52 -0.66 32.95
CA SER A 13 28.03 -1.90 33.54
C SER A 13 27.29 -2.73 32.48
N LEU A 14 27.93 -3.79 31.97
CA LEU A 14 27.24 -4.85 31.25
C LEU A 14 26.26 -5.53 32.23
N GLY A 15 24.99 -5.16 32.06
CA GLY A 15 23.84 -5.73 32.73
C GLY A 15 22.93 -6.40 31.71
N THR A 16 23.39 -7.50 31.12
CA THR A 16 22.56 -8.40 30.32
C THR A 16 22.65 -9.80 30.93
N PRO A 17 21.54 -10.50 31.21
CA PRO A 17 21.59 -11.82 31.82
C PRO A 17 22.15 -12.84 30.81
N LEU A 18 23.27 -13.46 31.16
CA LEU A 18 23.97 -14.49 30.40
C LEU A 18 23.23 -15.86 30.41
N THR A 19 21.90 -15.85 30.43
CA THR A 19 21.07 -17.07 30.57
C THR A 19 20.74 -17.77 29.25
N SER A 20 20.94 -17.16 28.07
CA SER A 20 20.59 -17.78 26.78
C SER A 20 21.76 -18.37 25.97
N VAL A 21 23.02 -18.19 26.38
CA VAL A 21 24.20 -18.69 25.63
C VAL A 21 24.40 -20.22 25.78
N LEU A 22 23.61 -20.89 26.61
CA LEU A 22 23.86 -22.30 26.98
C LEU A 22 23.18 -23.34 26.08
N THR A 23 22.45 -22.96 25.04
CA THR A 23 21.80 -23.91 24.12
C THR A 23 22.62 -24.26 22.88
N PHE A 24 23.71 -23.55 22.57
CA PHE A 24 24.67 -23.95 21.52
C PHE A 24 26.05 -24.25 22.11
N THR A 25 26.56 -25.46 21.83
CA THR A 25 27.85 -26.05 22.26
C THR A 25 27.89 -26.75 23.62
N GLY A 26 27.26 -27.93 23.70
CA GLY A 26 27.25 -28.80 24.88
C GLY A 26 28.61 -29.30 25.42
N PHE A 27 29.74 -28.93 24.81
CA PHE A 27 31.09 -29.24 25.31
C PHE A 27 32.02 -28.01 25.42
N LEU A 28 32.05 -27.09 24.44
CA LEU A 28 32.98 -25.95 24.44
C LEU A 28 32.59 -24.82 25.41
N GLY A 29 31.30 -24.48 25.52
CA GLY A 29 30.83 -23.45 26.45
C GLY A 29 31.10 -23.78 27.93
N ARG A 30 31.09 -25.07 28.29
CA ARG A 30 31.42 -25.53 29.66
C ARG A 30 32.85 -25.20 30.05
N TYR A 31 33.79 -25.38 29.13
CA TYR A 31 35.19 -25.06 29.37
C TYR A 31 35.39 -23.55 29.51
N PHE A 32 34.79 -22.74 28.63
CA PHE A 32 34.89 -21.28 28.72
C PHE A 32 34.41 -20.75 30.08
N VAL A 33 33.21 -21.16 30.50
CA VAL A 33 32.66 -20.78 31.82
C VAL A 33 33.56 -21.24 32.95
N SER A 34 34.07 -22.48 32.89
CA SER A 34 35.02 -23.00 33.90
C SER A 34 36.31 -22.19 33.94
N PHE A 35 36.84 -21.76 32.79
CA PHE A 35 38.10 -21.02 32.71
C PHE A 35 38.00 -19.63 33.33
N ILE A 36 36.83 -19.00 33.32
CA ILE A 36 36.61 -17.71 34.01
C ILE A 36 36.32 -17.94 35.50
N LEU A 37 35.36 -18.83 35.81
CA LEU A 37 34.91 -19.04 37.19
C LEU A 37 36.01 -19.54 38.11
N GLN A 38 36.94 -20.36 37.63
CA GLN A 38 38.03 -20.88 38.47
C GLN A 38 38.88 -19.76 39.09
N PHE A 39 39.10 -18.64 38.39
CA PHE A 39 39.89 -17.52 38.93
C PHE A 39 39.07 -16.66 39.89
N GLN A 40 37.78 -16.45 39.63
CA GLN A 40 36.89 -15.79 40.59
C GLN A 40 36.77 -16.60 41.88
N PHE A 41 36.69 -17.93 41.77
CA PHE A 41 36.67 -18.85 42.91
C PHE A 41 38.01 -18.79 43.65
N HIS A 42 39.13 -18.88 42.92
CA HIS A 42 40.46 -18.79 43.52
C HIS A 42 40.65 -17.50 44.29
N LYS A 43 40.29 -16.33 43.73
CA LYS A 43 40.33 -15.04 44.42
C LYS A 43 39.51 -15.02 45.70
N ALA A 44 38.28 -15.51 45.66
CA ALA A 44 37.42 -15.57 46.84
C ALA A 44 37.96 -16.51 47.93
N LEU A 45 38.62 -17.60 47.55
CA LEU A 45 39.27 -18.53 48.47
C LEU A 45 40.57 -17.95 49.05
N CYS A 46 41.34 -17.21 48.26
CA CYS A 46 42.53 -16.48 48.71
C CYS A 46 42.19 -15.40 49.74
N GLN A 47 41.09 -14.67 49.52
CA GLN A 47 40.57 -13.73 50.50
C GLN A 47 40.16 -14.44 51.80
N ALA A 48 39.51 -15.60 51.71
CA ALA A 48 39.15 -16.40 52.87
C ALA A 48 40.39 -16.97 53.61
N ALA A 49 41.50 -17.18 52.90
CA ALA A 49 42.78 -17.59 53.47
C ALA A 49 43.61 -16.41 54.05
N ASN A 50 43.07 -15.19 54.09
CA ASN A 50 43.75 -13.97 54.51
C ASN A 50 45.04 -13.66 53.69
N HIS A 51 45.08 -14.06 52.41
CA HIS A 51 46.18 -13.70 51.52
C HIS A 51 46.16 -12.19 51.20
N THR A 52 47.32 -11.55 51.25
CA THR A 52 47.46 -10.10 51.01
C THR A 52 48.40 -9.76 49.84
N GLY A 53 49.04 -10.76 49.24
CA GLY A 53 49.94 -10.58 48.10
C GLY A 53 49.22 -10.67 46.74
N PRO A 54 49.97 -10.61 45.62
CA PRO A 54 49.42 -10.80 44.28
C PRO A 54 48.69 -12.14 44.15
N LEU A 55 47.59 -12.15 43.40
CA LEU A 55 46.71 -13.32 43.32
C LEU A 55 47.43 -14.60 42.84
N HIS A 56 48.38 -14.51 41.91
CA HIS A 56 49.16 -15.67 41.42
C HIS A 56 50.12 -16.30 42.43
N THR A 57 50.37 -15.62 43.56
CA THR A 57 51.20 -16.16 44.66
C THR A 57 50.37 -16.79 45.76
N CYS A 58 49.04 -16.74 45.66
CA CYS A 58 48.16 -17.27 46.67
C CYS A 58 48.24 -18.79 46.72
N ASP A 59 48.47 -19.33 47.92
CA ASP A 59 48.32 -20.74 48.23
C ASP A 59 47.26 -20.91 49.33
N ILE A 60 46.23 -21.68 49.02
CA ILE A 60 45.13 -21.97 49.96
C ILE A 60 45.36 -23.27 50.75
N TYR A 61 46.50 -23.94 50.53
CA TYR A 61 46.87 -25.15 51.24
C TYR A 61 46.85 -24.92 52.77
N MET A 62 46.18 -25.82 53.49
CA MET A 62 45.95 -25.77 54.95
C MET A 62 45.03 -24.65 55.48
N SER A 63 44.42 -23.80 54.64
CA SER A 63 43.40 -22.85 55.10
C SER A 63 42.07 -23.54 55.40
N LYS A 64 41.69 -23.57 56.69
CA LYS A 64 40.40 -24.14 57.12
C LYS A 64 39.23 -23.25 56.71
N GLU A 65 39.45 -21.95 56.65
CA GLU A 65 38.48 -20.92 56.30
C GLU A 65 38.13 -21.00 54.81
N ALA A 66 39.13 -21.08 53.93
CA ALA A 66 38.92 -21.31 52.50
C ALA A 66 38.24 -22.67 52.24
N GLY A 67 38.68 -23.73 52.92
CA GLY A 67 38.06 -25.05 52.84
C GLY A 67 36.59 -25.07 53.30
N ALA A 68 36.24 -24.32 54.36
CA ALA A 68 34.87 -24.18 54.82
C ALA A 68 34.00 -23.48 53.77
N LYS A 69 34.52 -22.41 53.15
CA LYS A 69 33.82 -21.64 52.11
C LYS A 69 33.58 -22.48 50.85
N LEU A 70 34.59 -23.22 50.39
CA LEU A 70 34.46 -24.15 49.26
C LEU A 70 33.45 -25.28 49.56
N ARG A 71 33.43 -25.80 50.78
CA ARG A 71 32.48 -26.84 51.19
C ARG A 71 31.02 -26.37 51.09
N GLU A 72 30.71 -25.13 51.46
CA GLU A 72 29.34 -24.61 51.34
C GLU A 72 28.88 -24.52 49.88
N VAL A 73 29.79 -24.16 48.97
CA VAL A 73 29.52 -24.17 47.52
C VAL A 73 29.26 -25.58 47.01
N LEU A 74 30.11 -26.55 47.38
CA LEU A 74 29.97 -27.95 46.95
C LEU A 74 28.70 -28.61 47.51
N LYS A 75 28.29 -28.27 48.74
CA LYS A 75 27.07 -28.79 49.37
C LYS A 75 25.80 -28.40 48.62
N ALA A 76 25.77 -27.24 47.97
CA ALA A 76 24.59 -26.76 47.26
C ALA A 76 24.24 -27.64 46.05
N GLY A 77 25.22 -28.30 45.42
CA GLY A 77 24.99 -29.11 44.21
C GLY A 77 24.19 -28.33 43.16
N SER A 78 23.14 -28.96 42.62
CA SER A 78 22.18 -28.32 41.71
C SER A 78 20.90 -27.81 42.42
N SER A 79 20.89 -27.75 43.75
CA SER A 79 19.68 -27.36 44.52
C SER A 79 19.41 -25.86 44.54
N LYS A 80 20.37 -25.04 44.09
CA LYS A 80 20.30 -23.58 43.98
C LYS A 80 20.80 -23.12 42.61
N SER A 81 20.45 -21.91 42.20
CA SER A 81 20.95 -21.33 40.95
C SER A 81 22.46 -21.08 41.04
N TRP A 82 23.17 -21.16 39.90
CA TRP A 82 24.62 -20.94 39.89
C TRP A 82 24.98 -19.50 40.30
N GLN A 83 24.12 -18.52 40.00
CA GLN A 83 24.28 -17.12 40.40
C GLN A 83 24.25 -16.96 41.93
N GLU A 84 23.33 -17.66 42.61
CA GLU A 84 23.24 -17.62 44.07
C GLU A 84 24.46 -18.31 44.71
N ILE A 85 24.91 -19.43 44.14
CA ILE A 85 26.12 -20.13 44.59
C ILE A 85 27.36 -19.24 44.38
N LEU A 86 27.47 -18.57 43.23
CA LEU A 86 28.55 -17.65 42.92
C LEU A 86 28.55 -16.47 43.90
N PHE A 87 27.40 -15.83 44.12
CA PHE A 87 27.26 -14.70 45.04
C PHE A 87 27.69 -15.05 46.46
N ASN A 88 27.29 -16.21 46.97
CA ASN A 88 27.68 -16.67 48.30
C ASN A 88 29.20 -16.91 48.45
N LEU A 89 29.88 -17.27 47.36
CA LEU A 89 31.32 -17.48 47.37
C LEU A 89 32.10 -16.17 47.17
N THR A 90 31.75 -15.39 46.15
CA THR A 90 32.57 -14.29 45.64
C THR A 90 32.04 -12.91 46.04
N GLY A 91 30.80 -12.82 46.52
CA GLY A 91 30.09 -11.56 46.78
C GLY A 91 29.46 -10.92 45.55
N THR A 92 29.47 -11.59 44.38
CA THR A 92 28.84 -11.12 43.14
C THR A 92 28.10 -12.26 42.44
N ASP A 93 26.96 -11.96 41.83
CA ASP A 93 26.17 -12.90 41.04
C ASP A 93 26.57 -12.91 39.55
N LYS A 94 27.57 -12.09 39.18
CA LYS A 94 28.09 -11.96 37.80
C LYS A 94 29.42 -12.68 37.60
N MET A 95 29.52 -13.37 36.46
CA MET A 95 30.79 -13.87 35.94
C MET A 95 31.62 -12.70 35.40
N ASP A 96 32.90 -12.64 35.78
CA ASP A 96 33.81 -11.53 35.47
C ASP A 96 35.25 -12.04 35.29
N ALA A 97 35.97 -11.48 34.31
CA ALA A 97 37.34 -11.86 33.98
C ALA A 97 38.40 -11.11 34.82
N GLY A 98 38.02 -10.19 35.71
CA GLY A 98 38.95 -9.38 36.49
C GLY A 98 39.91 -10.20 37.35
N ALA A 99 39.43 -11.29 37.97
CA ALA A 99 40.30 -12.17 38.75
C ALA A 99 41.33 -12.93 37.87
N LEU A 100 40.94 -13.31 36.65
CA LEU A 100 41.85 -13.92 35.67
C LEU A 100 42.92 -12.90 35.25
N LEU A 101 42.53 -11.67 34.93
CA LEU A 101 43.46 -10.60 34.55
C LEU A 101 44.41 -10.22 35.70
N GLU A 102 43.92 -10.18 36.94
CA GLU A 102 44.74 -9.93 38.13
C GLU A 102 45.80 -11.02 38.34
N TYR A 103 45.42 -12.30 38.18
CA TYR A 103 46.35 -13.42 38.28
C TYR A 103 47.50 -13.29 37.27
N PHE A 104 47.19 -12.96 36.01
CA PHE A 104 48.20 -12.84 34.95
C PHE A 104 48.86 -11.45 34.84
N SER A 105 48.54 -10.51 35.74
CA SER A 105 49.07 -9.14 35.72
C SER A 105 50.61 -9.04 35.56
N PRO A 106 51.45 -9.89 36.19
CA PRO A 106 52.90 -9.80 36.01
C PRO A 106 53.34 -10.08 34.57
N VAL A 107 52.78 -11.11 33.93
CA VAL A 107 53.13 -11.44 32.53
C VAL A 107 52.53 -10.41 31.58
N THR A 108 51.32 -9.90 31.84
CA THR A 108 50.71 -8.82 31.06
C THR A 108 51.59 -7.57 31.08
N THR A 109 52.08 -7.17 32.26
CA THR A 109 52.98 -6.02 32.41
C THR A 109 54.29 -6.25 31.65
N TRP A 110 54.89 -7.44 31.79
CA TRP A 110 56.10 -7.78 31.07
C TRP A 110 55.90 -7.78 29.55
N LEU A 111 54.79 -8.33 29.04
CA LEU A 111 54.45 -8.34 27.62
C LEU A 111 54.26 -6.92 27.08
N GLN A 112 53.61 -6.03 27.82
CA GLN A 112 53.49 -4.61 27.46
C GLN A 112 54.86 -3.94 27.35
N GLU A 113 55.77 -4.19 28.30
CA GLU A 113 57.14 -3.69 28.23
C GLU A 113 57.91 -4.23 27.02
N GLN A 114 57.74 -5.52 26.67
CA GLN A 114 58.39 -6.09 25.49
C GLN A 114 57.86 -5.47 24.20
N ASN A 115 56.53 -5.39 24.05
CA ASN A 115 55.91 -4.81 22.87
C ASN A 115 56.33 -3.35 22.68
N ASN A 116 56.44 -2.57 23.77
CA ASN A 116 56.94 -1.20 23.73
C ASN A 116 58.43 -1.12 23.34
N LYS A 117 59.26 -2.09 23.71
CA LYS A 117 60.69 -2.13 23.33
C LYS A 117 60.90 -2.47 21.86
N THR A 118 60.09 -3.37 21.33
CA THR A 118 60.18 -3.82 19.92
C THR A 118 59.32 -2.99 18.98
N ASN A 119 58.53 -2.05 19.51
CA ASN A 119 57.58 -1.22 18.77
C ASN A 119 56.55 -2.07 17.99
N GLU A 120 56.20 -3.23 18.56
CA GLU A 120 55.21 -4.16 18.02
C GLU A 120 53.81 -3.63 18.31
N VAL A 121 52.91 -3.72 17.32
CA VAL A 121 51.56 -3.21 17.48
C VAL A 121 50.72 -4.23 18.25
N LEU A 122 50.09 -3.80 19.34
CA LEU A 122 49.16 -4.63 20.11
C LEU A 122 47.88 -4.86 19.30
N GLY A 123 47.61 -6.13 18.97
CA GLY A 123 46.40 -6.56 18.26
C GLY A 123 46.67 -6.86 16.79
N TRP A 124 45.61 -6.87 16.00
CA TRP A 124 45.66 -6.98 14.54
C TRP A 124 45.50 -5.55 14.00
N PRO A 125 46.61 -4.80 13.75
CA PRO A 125 46.56 -3.38 13.41
C PRO A 125 45.79 -3.09 12.13
N GLU A 126 45.77 -4.07 11.23
CA GLU A 126 44.86 -4.13 10.10
C GLU A 126 43.75 -5.12 10.46
N PHE A 127 42.77 -4.70 11.25
CA PHE A 127 41.56 -5.49 11.48
C PHE A 127 40.83 -5.79 10.15
N ASP A 128 41.13 -4.99 9.12
CA ASP A 128 40.69 -5.12 7.74
C ASP A 128 41.61 -5.98 6.85
N TRP A 129 42.78 -6.43 7.33
CA TRP A 129 43.63 -7.34 6.53
C TRP A 129 42.99 -8.71 6.49
N ARG A 130 42.40 -9.02 5.34
CA ARG A 130 41.83 -10.32 5.04
C ARG A 130 42.69 -10.96 3.94
N PRO A 131 43.18 -12.20 4.12
CA PRO A 131 43.74 -12.93 2.99
C PRO A 131 42.65 -13.03 1.90
N PRO A 132 42.99 -12.96 0.61
CA PRO A 132 42.02 -13.14 -0.45
C PRO A 132 41.29 -14.48 -0.23
N VAL A 133 39.96 -14.40 -0.12
CA VAL A 133 39.10 -15.56 0.11
C VAL A 133 39.30 -16.53 -1.07
N PRO A 134 39.76 -17.77 -0.83
CA PRO A 134 39.97 -18.73 -1.90
C PRO A 134 38.67 -19.02 -2.65
N GLU A 135 38.73 -19.21 -3.96
CA GLU A 135 37.59 -19.62 -4.78
C GLU A 135 36.93 -20.88 -4.18
N GLY A 136 35.65 -20.79 -3.80
CA GLY A 136 34.88 -21.89 -3.20
C GLY A 136 34.80 -21.91 -1.66
N TYR A 137 35.30 -20.88 -0.97
CA TYR A 137 35.02 -20.69 0.47
C TYR A 137 33.58 -20.21 0.71
N PRO A 138 32.93 -20.56 1.85
CA PRO A 138 31.56 -20.14 2.15
C PRO A 138 31.43 -18.60 2.13
N GLU A 139 30.44 -18.08 1.41
CA GLU A 139 30.06 -16.66 1.47
C GLU A 139 29.59 -16.31 2.89
N GLY A 140 29.96 -15.13 3.42
CA GLY A 140 29.44 -14.59 4.69
C GLY A 140 30.38 -14.57 5.89
N ILE A 141 31.65 -15.01 5.76
CA ILE A 141 32.67 -14.92 6.84
C ILE A 141 33.04 -13.47 7.19
N ASP A 142 32.72 -12.54 6.30
CA ASP A 142 32.94 -11.10 6.41
C ASP A 142 31.85 -10.34 7.16
N LYS A 143 30.69 -10.99 7.38
CA LYS A 143 29.53 -10.36 7.99
C LYS A 143 29.68 -10.17 9.49
N ILE A 144 29.07 -9.10 9.99
CA ILE A 144 29.02 -8.78 11.42
C ILE A 144 27.97 -9.67 12.07
N VAL A 145 28.43 -10.56 12.96
CA VAL A 145 27.59 -11.49 13.75
C VAL A 145 27.38 -11.05 15.20
N ASP A 146 27.87 -9.86 15.55
CA ASP A 146 27.73 -9.30 16.91
C ASP A 146 26.40 -8.53 17.05
N GLU A 147 25.44 -9.12 17.78
CA GLU A 147 24.14 -8.53 18.04
C GLU A 147 24.24 -7.20 18.82
N ALA A 148 25.27 -7.00 19.65
CA ALA A 148 25.44 -5.75 20.38
C ALA A 148 25.80 -4.60 19.43
N GLN A 149 26.67 -4.85 18.46
CA GLN A 149 26.99 -3.89 17.40
C GLN A 149 25.78 -3.59 16.53
N ALA A 150 24.94 -4.59 16.23
CA ALA A 150 23.68 -4.38 15.51
C ALA A 150 22.74 -3.45 16.29
N LYS A 151 22.60 -3.63 17.61
CA LYS A 151 21.75 -2.77 18.45
C LYS A 151 22.24 -1.32 18.49
N GLU A 152 23.56 -1.10 18.58
CA GLU A 152 24.16 0.24 18.51
C GLU A 152 23.89 0.91 17.15
N PHE A 153 24.14 0.18 16.05
CA PHE A 153 23.84 0.62 14.70
C PHE A 153 22.36 1.01 14.51
N LEU A 154 21.43 0.18 15.00
CA LEU A 154 20.00 0.46 14.87
C LEU A 154 19.55 1.65 15.73
N SER A 155 20.19 1.88 16.88
CA SER A 155 19.94 3.07 17.69
C SER A 155 20.39 4.34 16.97
N GLU A 156 21.57 4.32 16.34
CA GLU A 156 22.08 5.41 15.49
C GLU A 156 21.11 5.68 14.32
N TYR A 157 20.73 4.62 13.58
CA TYR A 157 19.76 4.70 12.49
C TYR A 157 18.46 5.36 12.94
N ASN A 158 17.87 4.90 14.05
CA ASN A 158 16.59 5.41 14.51
C ASN A 158 16.64 6.91 14.77
N SER A 159 17.71 7.40 15.42
CA SER A 159 17.86 8.81 15.74
C SER A 159 18.08 9.69 14.50
N THR A 160 18.84 9.22 13.52
CA THR A 160 19.13 9.98 12.30
C THR A 160 17.99 9.93 11.30
N ALA A 161 17.31 8.80 11.18
CA ALA A 161 16.14 8.62 10.32
C ALA A 161 14.99 9.54 10.73
N GLU A 162 14.69 9.69 12.04
CA GLU A 162 13.65 10.63 12.52
C GLU A 162 13.90 12.06 12.01
N VAL A 163 15.16 12.51 11.97
CA VAL A 163 15.52 13.86 11.48
C VAL A 163 15.35 13.97 9.97
N VAL A 164 15.90 13.02 9.22
CA VAL A 164 15.91 13.07 7.76
C VAL A 164 14.51 12.86 7.18
N TRP A 165 13.73 11.94 7.75
CA TRP A 165 12.37 11.66 7.32
C TRP A 165 11.44 12.83 7.67
N ASN A 166 11.57 13.45 8.85
CA ASN A 166 10.83 14.65 9.19
C ASN A 166 11.08 15.80 8.19
N ALA A 167 12.35 16.04 7.84
CA ALA A 167 12.71 17.10 6.89
C ALA A 167 12.10 16.86 5.49
N TYR A 168 12.06 15.61 5.03
CA TYR A 168 11.40 15.25 3.78
C TYR A 168 9.87 15.40 3.88
N THR A 169 9.26 14.87 4.95
CA THR A 169 7.81 14.95 5.15
C THR A 169 7.33 16.40 5.22
N GLU A 170 8.06 17.30 5.88
CA GLU A 170 7.73 18.73 5.91
C GLU A 170 7.78 19.36 4.50
N ALA A 171 8.83 19.08 3.72
CA ALA A 171 8.94 19.60 2.36
C ALA A 171 7.83 19.03 1.44
N SER A 172 7.49 17.75 1.60
CA SER A 172 6.40 17.10 0.88
C SER A 172 5.04 17.67 1.24
N TRP A 173 4.79 17.94 2.53
CA TRP A 173 3.58 18.60 3.02
C TRP A 173 3.42 19.99 2.41
N VAL A 174 4.49 20.80 2.40
CA VAL A 174 4.49 22.15 1.82
C VAL A 174 4.15 22.10 0.33
N TYR A 175 4.70 21.15 -0.42
CA TYR A 175 4.35 20.97 -1.83
C TYR A 175 2.89 20.54 -2.02
N ASN A 176 2.42 19.55 -1.25
CA ASN A 176 1.05 19.03 -1.35
C ASN A 176 -0.04 20.04 -0.96
N THR A 177 0.30 21.01 -0.12
CA THR A 177 -0.60 22.10 0.35
C THR A 177 -0.33 23.45 -0.32
N ASN A 178 0.64 23.50 -1.25
CA ASN A 178 0.98 24.67 -2.05
C ASN A 178 1.83 24.24 -3.27
N ILE A 179 1.17 23.83 -4.35
CA ILE A 179 1.84 23.30 -5.55
C ILE A 179 2.51 24.45 -6.31
N THR A 180 3.85 24.48 -6.29
CA THR A 180 4.69 25.41 -7.07
C THR A 180 5.97 24.70 -7.51
N ASP A 181 6.60 25.17 -8.59
CA ASP A 181 7.89 24.62 -9.06
C ASP A 181 8.97 24.72 -7.97
N HIS A 182 9.00 25.83 -7.24
CA HIS A 182 9.93 26.02 -6.12
C HIS A 182 9.75 24.96 -5.02
N ASN A 183 8.51 24.74 -4.57
CA ASN A 183 8.24 23.74 -3.52
C ASN A 183 8.52 22.32 -4.02
N LYS A 184 8.27 22.04 -5.31
CA LYS A 184 8.63 20.78 -5.95
C LYS A 184 10.13 20.54 -5.92
N GLU A 185 10.93 21.53 -6.31
CA GLU A 185 12.40 21.43 -6.25
C GLU A 185 12.92 21.18 -4.83
N VAL A 186 12.40 21.91 -3.84
CA VAL A 186 12.76 21.71 -2.42
C VAL A 186 12.39 20.31 -1.94
N MET A 187 11.20 19.81 -2.27
CA MET A 187 10.76 18.45 -1.95
C MET A 187 11.69 17.40 -2.57
N LEU A 188 12.06 17.55 -3.86
CA LEU A 188 12.95 16.64 -4.56
C LEU A 188 14.37 16.66 -3.97
N GLU A 189 14.87 17.83 -3.55
CA GLU A 189 16.16 17.94 -2.84
C GLU A 189 16.14 17.14 -1.53
N LYS A 190 15.10 17.30 -0.70
CA LYS A 190 14.97 16.54 0.56
C LYS A 190 14.73 15.05 0.32
N ASN A 191 14.03 14.68 -0.75
CA ASN A 191 13.89 13.29 -1.15
C ASN A 191 15.25 12.64 -1.47
N LEU A 192 16.13 13.34 -2.20
CA LEU A 192 17.47 12.86 -2.48
C LEU A 192 18.33 12.73 -1.22
N ALA A 193 18.22 13.68 -0.27
CA ALA A 193 18.90 13.57 1.01
C ALA A 193 18.43 12.34 1.82
N MET A 194 17.12 12.07 1.81
CA MET A 194 16.55 10.87 2.42
C MET A 194 17.03 9.59 1.73
N SER A 195 17.05 9.55 0.39
CA SER A 195 17.56 8.37 -0.35
C SER A 195 19.04 8.11 -0.07
N LYS A 196 19.88 9.14 0.09
CA LYS A 196 21.29 8.97 0.47
C LYS A 196 21.43 8.32 1.85
N HIS A 197 20.63 8.76 2.81
CA HIS A 197 20.57 8.15 4.14
C HIS A 197 20.10 6.68 4.06
N THR A 198 19.05 6.39 3.29
CA THR A 198 18.58 5.02 3.05
C THR A 198 19.67 4.13 2.47
N ILE A 199 20.43 4.59 1.46
CA ILE A 199 21.54 3.83 0.87
C ILE A 199 22.63 3.56 1.91
N GLU A 200 23.07 4.59 2.63
CA GLU A 200 24.14 4.47 3.62
C GLU A 200 23.80 3.41 4.69
N TYR A 201 22.64 3.55 5.30
CA TYR A 201 22.22 2.65 6.38
C TYR A 201 21.81 1.28 5.87
N GLY A 202 21.14 1.17 4.73
CA GLY A 202 20.77 -0.14 4.20
C GLY A 202 21.97 -0.95 3.68
N MET A 203 23.01 -0.29 3.13
CA MET A 203 24.26 -0.96 2.78
C MET A 203 25.03 -1.42 4.01
N ARG A 204 25.03 -0.64 5.11
CA ARG A 204 25.55 -1.06 6.42
C ARG A 204 24.74 -2.25 6.98
N ALA A 205 23.40 -2.20 6.88
CA ALA A 205 22.53 -3.28 7.34
C ALA A 205 22.81 -4.61 6.63
N ARG A 206 23.11 -4.58 5.31
CA ARG A 206 23.51 -5.78 4.53
C ARG A 206 24.82 -6.43 4.98
N GLN A 207 25.65 -5.75 5.77
CA GLN A 207 26.88 -6.31 6.36
C GLN A 207 26.61 -7.19 7.58
N PHE A 208 25.42 -7.15 8.17
CA PHE A 208 25.08 -8.00 9.31
C PHE A 208 24.57 -9.36 8.85
N ASP A 209 24.90 -10.41 9.60
CA ASP A 209 24.24 -11.72 9.51
C ASP A 209 23.40 -11.93 10.77
N PRO A 210 22.06 -11.77 10.67
CA PRO A 210 21.19 -11.88 11.83
C PRO A 210 20.78 -13.33 12.17
N SER A 211 21.35 -14.35 11.49
CA SER A 211 20.92 -15.76 11.62
C SER A 211 21.03 -16.30 13.05
N ASP A 212 22.03 -15.85 13.83
CA ASP A 212 22.28 -16.28 15.21
C ASP A 212 21.78 -15.27 16.27
N PHE A 213 21.15 -14.16 15.86
CA PHE A 213 20.68 -13.11 16.78
C PHE A 213 19.50 -13.62 17.61
N GLN A 214 19.47 -13.24 18.90
CA GLN A 214 18.42 -13.66 19.82
C GLN A 214 17.23 -12.70 19.84
N ASP A 215 17.45 -11.42 19.54
CA ASP A 215 16.40 -10.40 19.49
C ASP A 215 15.77 -10.32 18.09
N GLU A 216 14.59 -10.92 17.94
CA GLU A 216 13.81 -10.90 16.69
C GLU A 216 13.53 -9.48 16.17
N THR A 217 13.45 -8.48 17.06
CA THR A 217 13.26 -7.07 16.69
C THR A 217 14.43 -6.56 15.87
N VAL A 218 15.66 -6.88 16.30
CA VAL A 218 16.89 -6.48 15.62
C VAL A 218 16.93 -7.12 14.24
N THR A 219 16.68 -8.43 14.16
CA THR A 219 16.63 -9.17 12.88
C THR A 219 15.59 -8.59 11.93
N ARG A 220 14.38 -8.30 12.42
CA ARG A 220 13.30 -7.75 11.61
C ARG A 220 13.63 -6.36 11.08
N ILE A 221 14.21 -5.48 11.90
CA ILE A 221 14.63 -4.14 11.45
C ILE A 221 15.76 -4.26 10.43
N LEU A 222 16.78 -5.10 10.67
CA LEU A 222 17.87 -5.30 9.72
C LEU A 222 17.39 -5.80 8.36
N ASN A 223 16.50 -6.79 8.36
CA ASN A 223 15.90 -7.30 7.12
C ASN A 223 15.15 -6.19 6.38
N LYS A 224 14.38 -5.36 7.08
CA LYS A 224 13.70 -4.20 6.46
C LYS A 224 14.68 -3.18 5.88
N LEU A 225 15.73 -2.82 6.62
CA LEU A 225 16.75 -1.86 6.15
C LEU A 225 17.59 -2.39 4.99
N SER A 226 17.75 -3.71 4.89
CA SER A 226 18.49 -4.33 3.77
C SER A 226 17.79 -4.12 2.40
N VAL A 227 16.51 -3.75 2.41
CA VAL A 227 15.72 -3.38 1.23
C VAL A 227 15.77 -1.85 1.06
N LEU A 228 16.52 -1.39 0.06
CA LEU A 228 16.73 0.04 -0.22
C LEU A 228 15.60 0.69 -1.04
N GLU A 229 14.66 -0.13 -1.50
CA GLU A 229 13.56 0.29 -2.39
C GLU A 229 14.10 1.00 -3.65
N ARG A 230 13.47 2.12 -4.06
CA ARG A 230 13.93 2.94 -5.19
C ARG A 230 15.34 3.52 -5.01
N ALA A 231 15.83 3.66 -3.77
CA ALA A 231 17.16 4.20 -3.51
C ALA A 231 18.28 3.26 -3.98
N ALA A 232 17.97 2.01 -4.34
CA ALA A 232 18.91 1.11 -5.00
C ALA A 232 19.31 1.58 -6.42
N LEU A 233 18.50 2.44 -7.06
CA LEU A 233 18.79 2.95 -8.40
C LEU A 233 20.05 3.85 -8.41
N PRO A 234 20.81 3.85 -9.52
CA PRO A 234 21.80 4.90 -9.79
C PRO A 234 21.22 6.30 -9.62
N GLU A 235 22.04 7.27 -9.18
CA GLU A 235 21.54 8.61 -8.80
C GLU A 235 20.81 9.34 -9.94
N ASP A 236 21.25 9.18 -11.19
CA ASP A 236 20.61 9.75 -12.39
C ASP A 236 19.23 9.12 -12.65
N GLU A 237 19.15 7.79 -12.58
CA GLU A 237 17.88 7.07 -12.72
C GLU A 237 16.93 7.32 -11.55
N LEU A 238 17.44 7.50 -10.33
CA LEU A 238 16.64 7.87 -9.16
C LEU A 238 16.03 9.27 -9.32
N LYS A 239 16.80 10.23 -9.83
CA LYS A 239 16.29 11.57 -10.16
C LYS A 239 15.22 11.51 -11.25
N GLU A 240 15.45 10.71 -12.29
CA GLU A 240 14.46 10.46 -13.35
C GLU A 240 13.18 9.86 -12.76
N TYR A 241 13.29 8.80 -11.94
CA TYR A 241 12.18 8.14 -11.27
C TYR A 241 11.34 9.11 -10.43
N ASN A 242 11.99 9.90 -9.58
CA ASN A 242 11.31 10.86 -8.72
C ASN A 242 10.64 11.98 -9.51
N THR A 243 11.25 12.42 -10.62
CA THR A 243 10.67 13.41 -11.53
C THR A 243 9.44 12.85 -12.24
N LEU A 244 9.52 11.62 -12.76
CA LEU A 244 8.40 10.93 -13.41
C LEU A 244 7.20 10.80 -12.48
N LEU A 245 7.41 10.36 -11.23
CA LEU A 245 6.34 10.26 -10.23
C LEU A 245 5.69 11.62 -9.98
N SER A 246 6.50 12.65 -9.69
CA SER A 246 5.99 13.99 -9.43
C SER A 246 5.23 14.54 -10.65
N ASP A 247 5.74 14.35 -11.86
CA ASP A 247 5.09 14.81 -13.09
C ASP A 247 3.76 14.10 -13.35
N MET A 248 3.68 12.79 -13.11
CA MET A 248 2.45 12.02 -13.25
C MET A 248 1.40 12.49 -12.23
N GLU A 249 1.79 12.69 -10.98
CA GLU A 249 0.92 13.21 -9.91
C GLU A 249 0.44 14.64 -10.19
N THR A 250 1.34 15.53 -10.64
CA THR A 250 0.98 16.89 -11.06
C THR A 250 0.01 16.85 -12.24
N THR A 251 0.31 16.05 -13.27
CA THR A 251 -0.54 15.90 -14.48
C THR A 251 -1.96 15.50 -14.09
N TYR A 252 -2.10 14.57 -13.15
CA TYR A 252 -3.40 14.17 -12.60
C TYR A 252 -4.08 15.31 -11.84
N SER A 253 -3.38 15.95 -10.92
CA SER A 253 -3.96 16.90 -9.95
C SER A 253 -4.43 18.22 -10.60
N ILE A 254 -3.78 18.66 -11.67
CA ILE A 254 -4.12 19.93 -12.36
C ILE A 254 -5.01 19.74 -13.59
N ALA A 255 -5.32 18.50 -13.97
CA ALA A 255 -6.12 18.21 -15.16
C ALA A 255 -7.53 18.82 -15.05
N LYS A 256 -8.02 19.38 -16.16
CA LYS A 256 -9.35 19.99 -16.27
C LYS A 256 -9.99 19.58 -17.58
N VAL A 257 -11.30 19.37 -17.55
CA VAL A 257 -12.10 18.99 -18.72
C VAL A 257 -12.90 20.20 -19.18
N CYS A 258 -12.63 20.67 -20.40
CA CYS A 258 -13.26 21.88 -20.93
C CYS A 258 -14.45 21.56 -21.83
N ARG A 259 -15.54 22.30 -21.63
CA ARG A 259 -16.70 22.33 -22.54
C ARG A 259 -16.39 23.21 -23.76
N GLU A 260 -17.18 23.10 -24.82
CA GLU A 260 -17.00 23.89 -26.06
C GLU A 260 -17.02 25.41 -25.85
N ASN A 261 -17.67 25.87 -24.78
CA ASN A 261 -17.72 27.28 -24.38
C ASN A 261 -16.50 27.74 -23.55
N ASN A 262 -15.43 26.95 -23.52
CA ASN A 262 -14.19 27.17 -22.74
C ASN A 262 -14.35 27.18 -21.21
N ILE A 263 -15.47 26.70 -20.67
CA ILE A 263 -15.59 26.46 -19.23
C ILE A 263 -14.92 25.12 -18.89
N CYS A 264 -13.90 25.16 -18.03
CA CYS A 264 -13.11 23.99 -17.65
C CYS A 264 -13.42 23.54 -16.22
N HIS A 265 -13.69 22.24 -16.08
CA HIS A 265 -14.09 21.57 -14.84
C HIS A 265 -12.91 20.74 -14.31
N PRO A 266 -12.30 21.07 -13.15
CA PRO A 266 -11.40 20.15 -12.45
C PRO A 266 -12.13 18.89 -11.98
N LEU A 267 -11.38 17.86 -11.57
CA LEU A 267 -11.97 16.66 -10.98
C LEU A 267 -12.85 17.01 -9.77
N ASP A 268 -12.25 17.65 -8.76
CA ASP A 268 -12.93 18.02 -7.52
C ASP A 268 -13.09 19.55 -7.38
N PRO A 269 -14.31 20.04 -7.06
CA PRO A 269 -15.55 19.26 -6.86
C PRO A 269 -16.32 18.99 -8.16
N ASP A 270 -16.02 19.68 -9.27
CA ASP A 270 -16.94 19.85 -10.40
C ASP A 270 -17.30 18.55 -11.13
N LEU A 271 -16.34 17.77 -11.62
CA LEU A 271 -16.64 16.52 -12.35
C LEU A 271 -17.17 15.43 -11.41
N THR A 272 -16.68 15.40 -10.16
CA THR A 272 -17.19 14.49 -9.13
C THR A 272 -18.66 14.76 -8.83
N ASP A 273 -19.06 16.03 -8.70
CA ASP A 273 -20.46 16.44 -8.50
C ASP A 273 -21.34 16.09 -9.69
N ILE A 274 -20.87 16.31 -10.94
CA ILE A 274 -21.59 15.92 -12.15
C ILE A 274 -21.89 14.42 -12.14
N LEU A 275 -20.89 13.57 -11.85
CA LEU A 275 -21.11 12.13 -11.84
C LEU A 275 -21.95 11.65 -10.66
N ALA A 276 -21.90 12.34 -9.52
CA ALA A 276 -22.71 12.01 -8.36
C ALA A 276 -24.20 12.35 -8.57
N THR A 277 -24.49 13.51 -9.15
CA THR A 277 -25.84 14.10 -9.17
C THR A 277 -26.56 14.01 -10.52
N SER A 278 -25.83 14.05 -11.64
CA SER A 278 -26.46 14.01 -12.96
C SER A 278 -27.08 12.64 -13.23
N ARG A 279 -28.18 12.66 -13.97
CA ARG A 279 -28.91 11.47 -14.43
C ARG A 279 -29.10 11.50 -15.95
N ASP A 280 -28.35 12.36 -16.64
CA ASP A 280 -28.31 12.46 -18.09
C ASP A 280 -27.15 11.62 -18.63
N TYR A 281 -27.45 10.67 -19.51
CA TYR A 281 -26.45 9.73 -20.05
C TYR A 281 -25.28 10.45 -20.73
N ASN A 282 -25.57 11.49 -21.53
CA ASN A 282 -24.56 12.19 -22.33
C ASN A 282 -23.70 13.12 -21.48
N GLU A 283 -24.26 13.75 -20.45
CA GLU A 283 -23.49 14.55 -19.50
C GLU A 283 -22.53 13.70 -18.67
N LEU A 284 -23.00 12.54 -18.19
CA LEU A 284 -22.14 11.57 -17.51
C LEU A 284 -21.04 11.06 -18.45
N LEU A 285 -21.36 10.83 -19.73
CA LEU A 285 -20.41 10.39 -20.73
C LEU A 285 -19.34 11.45 -21.02
N PHE A 286 -19.74 12.72 -21.11
CA PHE A 286 -18.85 13.86 -21.26
C PHE A 286 -17.82 13.91 -20.13
N ALA A 287 -18.27 13.87 -18.88
CA ALA A 287 -17.38 13.93 -17.72
C ALA A 287 -16.44 12.71 -17.69
N TRP A 288 -16.99 11.51 -17.90
CA TRP A 288 -16.24 10.25 -17.83
C TRP A 288 -15.15 10.14 -18.91
N LYS A 289 -15.49 10.47 -20.15
CA LYS A 289 -14.56 10.40 -21.29
C LYS A 289 -13.56 11.54 -21.23
N GLY A 290 -14.05 12.77 -21.00
CA GLY A 290 -13.21 13.96 -20.93
C GLY A 290 -12.12 13.83 -19.86
N TRP A 291 -12.44 13.24 -18.71
CA TRP A 291 -11.44 13.01 -17.66
C TRP A 291 -10.33 12.07 -18.09
N ARG A 292 -10.66 10.96 -18.77
CA ARG A 292 -9.68 9.99 -19.28
C ARG A 292 -8.78 10.59 -20.36
N ASP A 293 -9.35 11.42 -21.23
CA ASP A 293 -8.60 12.12 -22.28
C ASP A 293 -7.66 13.20 -21.70
N ALA A 294 -8.12 13.93 -20.67
CA ALA A 294 -7.38 15.04 -20.07
C ALA A 294 -6.28 14.58 -19.08
N SER A 295 -6.49 13.45 -18.39
CA SER A 295 -5.57 12.91 -17.39
C SER A 295 -4.84 11.65 -17.88
N GLY A 296 -5.53 10.51 -17.93
CA GLY A 296 -4.96 9.19 -18.19
C GLY A 296 -4.12 9.13 -19.47
N ALA A 297 -4.65 9.61 -20.60
CA ALA A 297 -3.92 9.62 -21.87
C ALA A 297 -2.58 10.38 -21.81
N LYS A 298 -2.45 11.41 -20.96
CA LYS A 298 -1.22 12.20 -20.79
C LYS A 298 -0.16 11.53 -19.91
N ILE A 299 -0.53 10.46 -19.21
CA ILE A 299 0.33 9.73 -18.27
C ILE A 299 0.99 8.51 -18.91
N LYS A 300 0.39 7.95 -19.98
CA LYS A 300 0.79 6.68 -20.61
C LYS A 300 2.30 6.52 -20.82
N ASP A 301 2.94 7.49 -21.50
CA ASP A 301 4.36 7.38 -21.85
C ASP A 301 5.28 7.45 -20.63
N LYS A 302 4.94 8.31 -19.65
CA LYS A 302 5.68 8.38 -18.37
C LYS A 302 5.52 7.08 -17.59
N TYR A 303 4.34 6.46 -17.64
CA TYR A 303 4.05 5.23 -16.92
C TYR A 303 4.90 4.05 -17.41
N LYS A 304 5.15 3.94 -18.72
CA LYS A 304 6.05 2.92 -19.30
C LYS A 304 7.45 3.00 -18.68
N ARG A 305 8.05 4.18 -18.72
CA ARG A 305 9.39 4.42 -18.15
C ARG A 305 9.42 4.23 -16.64
N TYR A 306 8.35 4.63 -15.96
CA TYR A 306 8.16 4.40 -14.53
C TYR A 306 8.15 2.89 -14.18
N VAL A 307 7.47 2.04 -14.96
CA VAL A 307 7.43 0.59 -14.75
C VAL A 307 8.83 -0.03 -14.89
N GLU A 308 9.59 0.37 -15.92
CA GLU A 308 10.97 -0.10 -16.14
C GLU A 308 11.86 0.19 -14.92
N LEU A 309 11.88 1.44 -14.45
CA LEU A 309 12.70 1.86 -13.32
C LEU A 309 12.24 1.22 -12.01
N SER A 310 10.92 1.05 -11.81
CA SER A 310 10.37 0.35 -10.63
C SER A 310 10.83 -1.10 -10.58
N ASN A 311 10.76 -1.82 -11.70
CA ASN A 311 11.22 -3.20 -11.78
C ASN A 311 12.74 -3.30 -11.61
N LYS A 312 13.51 -2.38 -12.18
CA LYS A 312 14.96 -2.33 -11.96
C LYS A 312 15.30 -2.15 -10.48
N ALA A 313 14.61 -1.24 -9.78
CA ALA A 313 14.78 -1.06 -8.34
C ALA A 313 14.43 -2.34 -7.56
N ALA A 314 13.34 -3.02 -7.91
CA ALA A 314 12.93 -4.26 -7.25
C ALA A 314 13.98 -5.38 -7.42
N VAL A 315 14.53 -5.54 -8.63
CA VAL A 315 15.59 -6.52 -8.92
C VAL A 315 16.87 -6.23 -8.15
N LEU A 316 17.27 -4.96 -8.02
CA LEU A 316 18.43 -4.56 -7.20
C LEU A 316 18.23 -4.82 -5.69
N ASN A 317 16.99 -5.07 -5.27
CA ASN A 317 16.63 -5.45 -3.90
C ASN A 317 16.31 -6.94 -3.74
N GLY A 318 16.55 -7.76 -4.77
CA GLY A 318 16.36 -9.22 -4.69
C GLY A 318 14.93 -9.71 -4.96
N TYR A 319 14.05 -8.86 -5.50
CA TYR A 319 12.71 -9.25 -5.94
C TYR A 319 12.65 -9.45 -7.45
N THR A 320 11.71 -10.26 -7.94
CA THR A 320 11.54 -10.50 -9.39
C THR A 320 11.03 -9.28 -10.14
N ASP A 321 10.16 -8.51 -9.51
CA ASP A 321 9.46 -7.36 -10.04
C ASP A 321 8.92 -6.49 -8.90
N ASN A 322 8.47 -5.27 -9.22
CA ASN A 322 7.95 -4.35 -8.20
C ASN A 322 6.64 -4.85 -7.55
N GLY A 323 5.85 -5.65 -8.26
CA GLY A 323 4.67 -6.28 -7.68
C GLY A 323 5.03 -7.30 -6.60
N ALA A 324 6.06 -8.13 -6.81
CA ALA A 324 6.56 -9.07 -5.82
C ALA A 324 7.05 -8.36 -4.54
N TYR A 325 7.76 -7.24 -4.70
CA TYR A 325 8.15 -6.39 -3.57
C TYR A 325 6.92 -5.89 -2.79
N TRP A 326 5.89 -5.36 -3.46
CA TRP A 326 4.68 -4.91 -2.77
C TRP A 326 3.94 -6.02 -2.02
N ARG A 327 3.82 -7.20 -2.63
CA ARG A 327 3.18 -8.36 -1.97
C ARG A 327 3.98 -8.84 -0.77
N SER A 328 5.30 -8.65 -0.74
CA SER A 328 6.15 -9.04 0.39
C SER A 328 5.81 -8.31 1.69
N LEU A 329 5.20 -7.12 1.64
CA LEU A 329 4.75 -6.36 2.81
C LEU A 329 3.66 -7.07 3.62
N TYR A 330 3.01 -8.08 3.04
CA TYR A 330 2.02 -8.92 3.72
C TYR A 330 2.63 -10.18 4.35
N GLU A 331 3.91 -10.45 4.14
CA GLU A 331 4.65 -11.58 4.75
C GLU A 331 3.91 -12.93 4.61
N THR A 332 3.16 -13.10 3.52
CA THR A 332 2.26 -14.25 3.29
C THR A 332 2.59 -14.87 1.93
N PRO A 333 3.22 -16.06 1.88
CA PRO A 333 3.58 -16.70 0.62
C PRO A 333 2.39 -17.01 -0.30
N THR A 334 1.22 -17.30 0.29
CA THR A 334 -0.03 -17.64 -0.41
C THR A 334 -0.92 -16.44 -0.70
N PHE A 335 -0.40 -15.21 -0.60
CA PHE A 335 -1.22 -13.99 -0.59
C PHE A 335 -2.15 -13.84 -1.80
N GLU A 336 -1.68 -14.13 -3.02
CA GLU A 336 -2.54 -14.06 -4.21
C GLU A 336 -3.70 -15.06 -4.17
N GLU A 337 -3.44 -16.30 -3.71
CA GLU A 337 -4.44 -17.36 -3.58
C GLU A 337 -5.46 -17.02 -2.48
N ASP A 338 -4.99 -16.44 -1.38
CA ASP A 338 -5.84 -16.01 -0.27
C ASP A 338 -6.81 -14.90 -0.71
N LEU A 339 -6.34 -13.93 -1.48
CA LEU A 339 -7.17 -12.86 -2.04
C LEU A 339 -8.20 -13.39 -3.05
N GLU A 340 -7.81 -14.32 -3.93
CA GLU A 340 -8.74 -14.94 -4.88
C GLU A 340 -9.83 -15.73 -4.14
N ARG A 341 -9.46 -16.50 -3.11
CA ARG A 341 -10.42 -17.23 -2.27
C ARG A 341 -11.42 -16.28 -1.60
N LEU A 342 -10.95 -15.18 -1.02
CA LEU A 342 -11.82 -14.15 -0.42
C LEU A 342 -12.75 -13.53 -1.45
N TYR A 343 -12.24 -13.17 -2.64
CA TYR A 343 -13.05 -12.63 -3.72
C TYR A 343 -14.16 -13.61 -4.15
N LEU A 344 -13.85 -14.89 -4.31
CA LEU A 344 -14.83 -15.91 -4.69
C LEU A 344 -15.91 -16.13 -3.62
N GLN A 345 -15.55 -16.05 -2.33
CA GLN A 345 -16.53 -16.11 -1.23
C GLN A 345 -17.51 -14.93 -1.26
N LEU A 346 -17.04 -13.75 -1.68
CA LEU A 346 -17.81 -12.50 -1.74
C LEU A 346 -18.60 -12.34 -3.04
N GLN A 347 -18.21 -13.08 -4.10
CA GLN A 347 -18.80 -13.00 -5.43
C GLN A 347 -20.34 -13.15 -5.45
N PRO A 348 -20.98 -14.10 -4.72
CA PRO A 348 -22.44 -14.23 -4.76
C PRO A 348 -23.19 -12.97 -4.36
N LEU A 349 -22.68 -12.23 -3.35
CA LEU A 349 -23.27 -10.97 -2.90
C LEU A 349 -23.10 -9.88 -3.96
N TYR A 350 -21.90 -9.74 -4.53
CA TYR A 350 -21.65 -8.78 -5.60
C TYR A 350 -22.52 -9.03 -6.84
N LEU A 351 -22.66 -10.29 -7.28
CA LEU A 351 -23.46 -10.63 -8.46
C LEU A 351 -24.95 -10.30 -8.27
N ASN A 352 -25.47 -10.50 -7.07
CA ASN A 352 -26.85 -10.15 -6.74
C ASN A 352 -27.04 -8.62 -6.70
N LEU A 353 -26.10 -7.89 -6.10
CA LEU A 353 -26.11 -6.42 -6.10
C LEU A 353 -26.03 -5.86 -7.52
N HIS A 354 -25.10 -6.38 -8.33
CA HIS A 354 -24.91 -5.98 -9.73
C HIS A 354 -26.18 -6.18 -10.57
N ALA A 355 -26.81 -7.36 -10.48
CA ALA A 355 -28.03 -7.66 -11.22
C ALA A 355 -29.18 -6.71 -10.84
N TYR A 356 -29.36 -6.46 -9.54
CA TYR A 356 -30.38 -5.54 -9.03
C TYR A 356 -30.14 -4.09 -9.52
N VAL A 357 -28.91 -3.59 -9.39
CA VAL A 357 -28.53 -2.25 -9.86
C VAL A 357 -28.69 -2.13 -11.37
N ARG A 358 -28.30 -3.15 -12.14
CA ARG A 358 -28.46 -3.18 -13.60
C ARG A 358 -29.92 -3.03 -14.02
N ARG A 359 -30.87 -3.67 -13.30
CA ARG A 359 -32.31 -3.51 -13.54
C ARG A 359 -32.77 -2.07 -13.30
N ALA A 360 -32.36 -1.47 -12.19
CA ALA A 360 -32.73 -0.09 -11.88
C ALA A 360 -32.19 0.89 -12.94
N LEU A 361 -30.94 0.70 -13.37
CA LEU A 361 -30.35 1.48 -14.46
C LEU A 361 -31.09 1.26 -15.79
N TYR A 362 -31.52 0.03 -16.09
CA TYR A 362 -32.35 -0.26 -17.25
C TYR A 362 -33.68 0.50 -17.20
N ASN A 363 -34.34 0.55 -16.04
CA ASN A 363 -35.58 1.30 -15.86
C ASN A 363 -35.37 2.82 -16.07
N LYS A 364 -34.19 3.34 -15.73
CA LYS A 364 -33.85 4.76 -15.87
C LYS A 364 -33.39 5.16 -17.27
N TYR A 365 -32.46 4.41 -17.85
CA TYR A 365 -31.77 4.77 -19.11
C TYR A 365 -32.30 4.00 -20.33
N GLY A 366 -33.12 2.96 -20.13
CA GLY A 366 -33.75 2.21 -21.21
C GLY A 366 -32.87 1.15 -21.86
N ALA A 367 -33.50 0.35 -22.74
CA ALA A 367 -32.89 -0.81 -23.39
C ALA A 367 -31.79 -0.48 -24.40
N GLU A 368 -31.78 0.76 -24.92
CA GLU A 368 -30.74 1.23 -25.84
C GLU A 368 -29.39 1.39 -25.14
N HIS A 369 -29.41 1.66 -23.83
CA HIS A 369 -28.23 1.97 -23.04
C HIS A 369 -27.85 0.87 -22.04
N ILE A 370 -28.72 -0.10 -21.76
CA ILE A 370 -28.49 -1.17 -20.79
C ILE A 370 -29.00 -2.50 -21.32
N SER A 371 -28.16 -3.55 -21.34
CA SER A 371 -28.61 -4.94 -21.48
C SER A 371 -28.81 -5.56 -20.10
N LEU A 372 -29.96 -6.20 -19.87
CA LEU A 372 -30.26 -6.93 -18.63
C LEU A 372 -29.43 -8.22 -18.45
N LYS A 373 -28.64 -8.61 -19.45
CA LYS A 373 -27.76 -9.79 -19.43
C LYS A 373 -26.30 -9.44 -19.74
N GLY A 374 -26.02 -8.16 -19.98
CA GLY A 374 -24.69 -7.65 -20.32
C GLY A 374 -24.03 -6.91 -19.16
N PRO A 375 -22.80 -6.40 -19.37
CA PRO A 375 -22.13 -5.53 -18.41
C PRO A 375 -22.81 -4.16 -18.29
N ILE A 376 -22.57 -3.45 -17.18
CA ILE A 376 -23.07 -2.08 -16.96
C ILE A 376 -22.09 -1.06 -17.56
N PRO A 377 -22.53 -0.03 -18.29
CA PRO A 377 -21.67 1.07 -18.73
C PRO A 377 -21.02 1.81 -17.56
N ALA A 378 -19.70 1.91 -17.57
CA ALA A 378 -18.90 2.34 -16.42
C ALA A 378 -19.08 3.80 -15.95
N HIS A 379 -19.89 4.61 -16.63
CA HIS A 379 -20.12 6.03 -16.34
C HIS A 379 -21.45 6.31 -15.61
N LEU A 380 -22.27 5.27 -15.37
CA LEU A 380 -23.63 5.42 -14.82
C LEU A 380 -23.74 5.12 -13.32
N LEU A 381 -22.61 4.92 -12.65
CA LEU A 381 -22.55 4.37 -11.29
C LEU A 381 -22.18 5.41 -10.24
N GLY A 382 -22.50 6.69 -10.48
CA GLY A 382 -22.38 7.73 -9.46
C GLY A 382 -20.95 8.19 -9.13
N ASN A 383 -19.94 7.64 -9.81
CA ASN A 383 -18.53 7.85 -9.51
C ASN A 383 -17.66 7.72 -10.77
N MET A 384 -16.58 8.52 -10.87
CA MET A 384 -15.64 8.56 -12.01
C MET A 384 -15.05 7.21 -12.44
N TRP A 385 -14.87 6.32 -11.48
CA TRP A 385 -14.28 5.00 -11.70
C TRP A 385 -15.27 3.86 -11.47
N ALA A 386 -16.52 4.17 -11.10
CA ALA A 386 -17.49 3.18 -10.64
C ALA A 386 -16.93 2.27 -9.52
N GLN A 387 -16.09 2.84 -8.65
CA GLN A 387 -15.53 2.12 -7.50
C GLN A 387 -16.49 2.07 -6.31
N SER A 388 -17.40 3.03 -6.24
CA SER A 388 -18.47 3.15 -5.26
C SER A 388 -19.71 3.62 -5.98
N TRP A 389 -20.86 3.06 -5.63
CA TRP A 389 -22.16 3.25 -6.28
C TRP A 389 -23.15 3.95 -5.33
N SER A 390 -22.70 4.46 -4.19
CA SER A 390 -23.56 5.11 -3.18
C SER A 390 -24.35 6.29 -3.76
N ASN A 391 -23.75 7.06 -4.67
CA ASN A 391 -24.36 8.24 -5.28
C ASN A 391 -25.55 7.96 -6.21
N ILE A 392 -25.83 6.70 -6.55
CA ILE A 392 -27.06 6.32 -7.30
C ILE A 392 -28.13 5.70 -6.40
N PHE A 393 -28.00 5.82 -5.07
CA PHE A 393 -28.95 5.24 -4.12
C PHE A 393 -30.41 5.67 -4.37
N ASP A 394 -30.64 6.90 -4.84
CA ASP A 394 -31.95 7.40 -5.27
C ASP A 394 -32.60 6.55 -6.38
N LEU A 395 -31.80 5.92 -7.25
CA LEU A 395 -32.28 5.07 -8.34
C LEU A 395 -32.55 3.63 -7.89
N VAL A 396 -31.83 3.17 -6.87
CA VAL A 396 -31.78 1.76 -6.44
C VAL A 396 -32.36 1.54 -5.04
N MET A 397 -33.04 2.54 -4.48
CA MET A 397 -33.61 2.47 -3.15
C MET A 397 -34.67 1.36 -3.08
N PRO A 398 -34.47 0.32 -2.23
CA PRO A 398 -35.41 -0.80 -2.10
C PRO A 398 -36.83 -0.38 -1.72
N PHE A 399 -36.95 0.50 -0.72
CA PHE A 399 -38.23 0.94 -0.16
C PHE A 399 -38.29 2.47 -0.11
N PRO A 400 -38.86 3.13 -1.14
CA PRO A 400 -38.90 4.59 -1.25
C PRO A 400 -39.70 5.32 -0.15
N ASP A 401 -40.70 4.63 0.43
CA ASP A 401 -41.56 5.18 1.47
C ASP A 401 -40.96 5.04 2.89
N ALA A 402 -39.85 4.29 3.03
CA ALA A 402 -39.15 4.11 4.29
C ALA A 402 -38.07 5.18 4.51
N THR A 403 -37.69 5.39 5.78
CA THR A 403 -36.74 6.44 6.18
C THR A 403 -35.37 6.22 5.52
N LYS A 404 -34.78 7.29 4.96
CA LYS A 404 -33.40 7.31 4.46
C LYS A 404 -32.44 7.74 5.57
N VAL A 405 -31.31 7.04 5.68
CA VAL A 405 -30.18 7.48 6.51
C VAL A 405 -29.33 8.46 5.70
N ASP A 406 -29.51 9.76 5.93
CA ASP A 406 -28.69 10.82 5.33
C ASP A 406 -28.58 12.01 6.29
N ALA A 407 -27.39 12.19 6.87
CA ALA A 407 -27.12 13.26 7.81
C ALA A 407 -26.92 14.63 7.13
N THR A 408 -26.73 14.68 5.81
CA THR A 408 -26.31 15.89 5.09
C THR A 408 -27.27 17.07 5.27
N PRO A 409 -28.61 16.91 5.13
CA PRO A 409 -29.54 18.02 5.33
C PRO A 409 -29.51 18.55 6.77
N ALA A 410 -29.43 17.65 7.76
CA ALA A 410 -29.36 18.00 9.17
C ALA A 410 -28.06 18.74 9.50
N MET A 411 -26.91 18.26 8.99
CA MET A 411 -25.61 18.92 9.15
C MET A 411 -25.64 20.36 8.61
N LYS A 412 -26.17 20.56 7.40
CA LYS A 412 -26.30 21.88 6.78
C LYS A 412 -27.25 22.79 7.55
N GLN A 413 -28.40 22.28 7.97
CA GLN A 413 -29.39 23.04 8.74
C GLN A 413 -28.85 23.48 10.11
N GLN A 414 -28.06 22.61 10.76
CA GLN A 414 -27.45 22.88 12.05
C GLN A 414 -26.16 23.70 11.97
N GLY A 415 -25.71 24.07 10.76
CA GLY A 415 -24.52 24.88 10.55
C GLY A 415 -23.20 24.15 10.87
N TRP A 416 -23.13 22.85 10.59
CA TRP A 416 -21.90 22.08 10.72
C TRP A 416 -20.79 22.67 9.84
N THR A 417 -19.56 22.58 10.32
CA THR A 417 -18.34 23.00 9.63
C THR A 417 -17.37 21.82 9.54
N PRO A 418 -16.38 21.84 8.63
CA PRO A 418 -15.32 20.83 8.61
C PRO A 418 -14.71 20.61 9.99
N LYS A 419 -14.37 21.69 10.72
CA LYS A 419 -13.84 21.60 12.08
C LYS A 419 -14.74 20.81 13.03
N MET A 420 -16.05 21.03 13.00
CA MET A 420 -16.99 20.29 13.84
C MET A 420 -17.04 18.79 13.49
N MET A 421 -16.86 18.43 12.22
CA MET A 421 -16.79 17.03 11.79
C MET A 421 -15.57 16.33 12.38
N PHE A 422 -14.40 16.99 12.34
CA PHE A 422 -13.17 16.48 12.97
C PHE A 422 -13.31 16.43 14.50
N GLU A 423 -13.91 17.43 15.14
CA GLU A 423 -14.13 17.43 16.59
C GLU A 423 -15.09 16.31 17.02
N GLU A 424 -16.11 15.97 16.23
CA GLU A 424 -16.97 14.81 16.50
C GLU A 424 -16.21 13.49 16.37
N SER A 425 -15.36 13.37 15.35
CA SER A 425 -14.51 12.20 15.20
C SER A 425 -13.52 12.05 16.37
N ASP A 426 -12.88 13.12 16.83
CA ASP A 426 -12.04 13.10 18.05
C ASP A 426 -12.86 12.67 19.29
N ARG A 427 -14.10 13.15 19.42
CA ARG A 427 -15.04 12.68 20.47
C ARG A 427 -15.32 11.18 20.35
N PHE A 428 -15.50 10.66 19.14
CA PHE A 428 -15.69 9.22 18.91
C PHE A 428 -14.49 8.42 19.42
N PHE A 429 -13.27 8.72 18.97
CA PHE A 429 -12.06 8.00 19.38
C PHE A 429 -11.80 8.10 20.90
N THR A 430 -11.93 9.30 21.48
CA THR A 430 -11.76 9.50 22.93
C THR A 430 -12.86 8.81 23.75
N SER A 431 -14.08 8.65 23.20
CA SER A 431 -15.15 7.85 23.83
C SER A 431 -14.75 6.38 24.01
N LEU A 432 -13.90 5.84 23.13
CA LEU A 432 -13.34 4.49 23.24
C LEU A 432 -12.16 4.41 24.23
N GLY A 433 -11.69 5.55 24.74
CA GLY A 433 -10.51 5.61 25.60
C GLY A 433 -9.19 5.64 24.83
N LEU A 434 -9.24 5.98 23.54
CA LEU A 434 -8.07 6.21 22.70
C LEU A 434 -7.52 7.63 22.93
N ILE A 435 -6.38 7.93 22.31
CA ILE A 435 -5.59 9.14 22.56
C ILE A 435 -6.26 10.32 21.83
N PRO A 436 -6.56 11.45 22.52
CA PRO A 436 -7.10 12.64 21.85
C PRO A 436 -6.10 13.23 20.86
N MET A 437 -6.60 13.88 19.81
CA MET A 437 -5.74 14.59 18.86
C MET A 437 -4.91 15.69 19.56
N PRO A 438 -3.59 15.76 19.32
CA PRO A 438 -2.73 16.78 19.94
C PRO A 438 -3.04 18.19 19.41
N GLN A 439 -2.69 19.23 20.18
CA GLN A 439 -2.96 20.61 19.75
C GLN A 439 -2.32 20.96 18.39
N GLU A 440 -1.12 20.45 18.15
CA GLU A 440 -0.38 20.65 16.89
C GLU A 440 -1.13 20.12 15.66
N PHE A 441 -1.93 19.06 15.81
CA PHE A 441 -2.80 18.54 14.75
C PHE A 441 -3.83 19.58 14.31
N TRP A 442 -4.49 20.24 15.26
CA TRP A 442 -5.50 21.26 14.98
C TRP A 442 -4.91 22.54 14.38
N ASP A 443 -3.70 22.90 14.83
CA ASP A 443 -3.04 24.13 14.40
C ASP A 443 -2.45 24.01 12.98
N LYS A 444 -2.08 22.80 12.54
CA LYS A 444 -1.31 22.58 11.30
C LYS A 444 -2.02 21.79 10.19
N SER A 445 -3.11 21.09 10.48
CA SER A 445 -3.84 20.32 9.46
C SER A 445 -4.55 21.22 8.44
N MET A 446 -4.65 20.75 7.20
CA MET A 446 -5.45 21.37 6.15
C MET A 446 -6.79 20.62 6.04
N ILE A 447 -7.75 21.02 6.86
CA ILE A 447 -9.08 20.36 6.96
C ILE A 447 -10.13 20.94 6.01
N GLU A 448 -9.79 21.97 5.24
CA GLU A 448 -10.64 22.54 4.20
C GLU A 448 -9.77 23.11 3.07
N LYS A 449 -10.36 23.26 1.88
CA LYS A 449 -9.64 23.80 0.72
C LYS A 449 -9.33 25.29 0.95
N PRO A 450 -8.05 25.74 0.85
CA PRO A 450 -7.72 27.15 0.97
C PRO A 450 -8.42 28.02 -0.08
N ALA A 451 -8.97 29.15 0.35
CA ALA A 451 -9.63 30.13 -0.54
C ALA A 451 -8.68 31.21 -1.09
N ASP A 452 -7.38 31.10 -0.82
CA ASP A 452 -6.35 32.09 -1.18
C ASP A 452 -5.73 31.87 -2.58
N GLY A 453 -6.29 30.96 -3.37
CA GLY A 453 -5.91 30.71 -4.76
C GLY A 453 -4.75 29.74 -4.95
N ARG A 454 -4.22 29.14 -3.87
CA ARG A 454 -3.19 28.09 -3.99
C ARG A 454 -3.77 26.80 -4.60
N GLU A 455 -2.98 26.14 -5.42
CA GLU A 455 -3.28 24.78 -5.89
C GLU A 455 -2.79 23.76 -4.85
N VAL A 456 -3.61 22.75 -4.56
CA VAL A 456 -3.36 21.74 -3.53
C VAL A 456 -3.78 20.37 -4.03
N VAL A 457 -3.19 19.31 -3.49
CA VAL A 457 -3.66 17.94 -3.70
C VAL A 457 -4.86 17.71 -2.78
N CYS A 458 -6.08 17.70 -3.33
CA CYS A 458 -7.31 17.60 -2.52
C CYS A 458 -7.63 16.20 -1.98
N HIS A 459 -7.03 15.14 -2.55
CA HIS A 459 -7.25 13.77 -2.07
C HIS A 459 -6.92 13.66 -0.58
N ALA A 460 -7.85 13.07 0.19
CA ALA A 460 -7.71 12.90 1.63
C ALA A 460 -6.46 12.06 1.96
N SER A 461 -5.75 12.42 3.02
CA SER A 461 -4.55 11.73 3.49
C SER A 461 -4.16 12.16 4.91
N ALA A 462 -3.67 11.21 5.69
CA ALA A 462 -3.06 11.43 7.00
C ALA A 462 -1.53 11.31 6.96
N TRP A 463 -0.85 12.11 7.77
CA TRP A 463 0.59 12.30 7.72
C TRP A 463 1.24 12.17 9.10
N ASP A 464 2.19 11.24 9.26
CA ASP A 464 3.13 11.16 10.38
C ASP A 464 4.43 11.89 10.01
N PHE A 465 4.81 12.90 10.79
CA PHE A 465 6.04 13.67 10.56
C PHE A 465 7.26 13.05 11.25
N TYR A 466 7.14 11.83 11.79
CA TYR A 466 8.19 11.00 12.35
C TYR A 466 8.91 11.58 13.57
N ASN A 467 8.43 12.69 14.14
CA ASN A 467 8.99 13.36 15.31
C ASN A 467 8.21 13.08 16.62
N ARG A 468 7.23 12.17 16.57
CA ARG A 468 6.35 11.74 17.69
C ARG A 468 5.44 12.83 18.25
N LYS A 469 5.24 13.94 17.54
CA LYS A 469 4.48 15.10 18.02
C LYS A 469 3.53 15.64 16.96
N ASP A 470 4.03 15.75 15.73
CA ASP A 470 3.36 16.39 14.63
C ASP A 470 2.70 15.34 13.74
N PHE A 471 1.37 15.40 13.72
CA PHE A 471 0.51 14.54 12.93
C PHE A 471 -0.53 15.43 12.28
N ARG A 472 -0.81 15.26 10.98
CA ARG A 472 -1.69 16.16 10.23
C ARG A 472 -2.62 15.39 9.29
N ILE A 473 -3.76 15.98 8.97
CA ILE A 473 -4.63 15.55 7.87
C ILE A 473 -4.70 16.64 6.80
N LYS A 474 -4.67 16.20 5.54
CA LYS A 474 -4.89 17.05 4.36
C LYS A 474 -6.13 16.54 3.62
N GLN A 475 -7.23 17.27 3.74
CA GLN A 475 -8.51 16.96 3.09
C GLN A 475 -9.25 18.24 2.67
N CYS A 476 -9.77 18.28 1.44
CA CYS A 476 -10.66 19.36 0.99
C CYS A 476 -12.10 19.10 1.44
N THR A 477 -12.35 19.12 2.76
CA THR A 477 -13.60 18.64 3.36
C THR A 477 -14.82 19.50 2.97
N VAL A 478 -15.91 18.82 2.61
CA VAL A 478 -17.23 19.41 2.34
C VAL A 478 -18.24 18.91 3.38
N VAL A 479 -19.19 19.76 3.78
CA VAL A 479 -20.19 19.41 4.80
C VAL A 479 -21.28 18.50 4.21
N ASN A 480 -21.04 17.18 4.29
CA ASN A 480 -21.97 16.11 3.93
C ASN A 480 -21.64 14.83 4.73
N MET A 481 -22.49 13.80 4.60
CA MET A 481 -22.31 12.53 5.30
C MET A 481 -21.09 11.72 4.80
N ASP A 482 -20.78 11.74 3.51
CA ASP A 482 -19.65 11.00 2.92
C ASP A 482 -18.29 11.49 3.44
N ASP A 483 -18.13 12.81 3.51
CA ASP A 483 -16.95 13.44 4.08
C ASP A 483 -16.89 13.28 5.60
N LEU A 484 -18.04 13.19 6.30
CA LEU A 484 -18.04 12.84 7.74
C LEU A 484 -17.47 11.43 7.95
N ILE A 485 -17.82 10.48 7.09
CA ILE A 485 -17.26 9.13 7.09
C ILE A 485 -15.76 9.17 6.78
N THR A 486 -15.36 9.94 5.77
CA THR A 486 -13.94 10.10 5.38
C THR A 486 -13.11 10.74 6.50
N VAL A 487 -13.66 11.72 7.23
CA VAL A 487 -12.98 12.32 8.39
C VAL A 487 -12.69 11.26 9.47
N HIS A 488 -13.62 10.31 9.72
CA HIS A 488 -13.37 9.20 10.65
C HIS A 488 -12.33 8.22 10.11
N HIS A 489 -12.32 7.97 8.80
CA HIS A 489 -11.30 7.16 8.15
C HIS A 489 -9.90 7.74 8.37
N GLU A 490 -9.69 9.01 8.00
CA GLU A 490 -8.40 9.69 8.09
C GLU A 490 -7.94 9.85 9.55
N MET A 491 -8.87 10.14 10.47
CA MET A 491 -8.53 10.20 11.90
C MET A 491 -8.18 8.83 12.48
N GLY A 492 -8.65 7.73 11.88
CA GLY A 492 -8.20 6.38 12.21
C GLY A 492 -6.72 6.16 11.91
N HIS A 493 -6.20 6.71 10.81
CA HIS A 493 -4.77 6.69 10.52
C HIS A 493 -3.97 7.46 11.56
N VAL A 494 -4.40 8.69 11.90
CA VAL A 494 -3.74 9.49 12.95
C VAL A 494 -3.79 8.77 14.30
N GLN A 495 -4.90 8.10 14.60
CA GLN A 495 -5.00 7.30 15.81
C GLN A 495 -3.98 6.15 15.82
N TYR A 496 -3.73 5.50 14.68
CA TYR A 496 -2.67 4.50 14.55
C TYR A 496 -1.29 5.13 14.81
N PHE A 497 -1.02 6.30 14.23
CA PHE A 497 0.24 7.05 14.42
C PHE A 497 0.52 7.31 15.89
N LEU A 498 -0.49 7.80 16.61
CA LEU A 498 -0.41 8.09 18.04
C LEU A 498 -0.13 6.84 18.89
N GLN A 499 -0.58 5.66 18.48
CA GLN A 499 -0.41 4.43 19.26
C GLN A 499 0.98 3.82 19.12
N TYR A 500 1.58 3.89 17.93
CA TYR A 500 2.91 3.32 17.68
C TYR A 500 4.04 4.35 17.73
N MET A 501 3.77 5.62 18.07
CA MET A 501 4.79 6.70 17.99
C MET A 501 6.07 6.41 18.80
N ASP A 502 6.00 5.55 19.81
CA ASP A 502 7.15 5.14 20.63
C ASP A 502 7.92 3.94 20.07
N GLN A 503 7.39 3.27 19.04
CA GLN A 503 8.12 2.24 18.32
C GLN A 503 9.33 2.84 17.57
N PRO A 504 10.37 2.04 17.28
CA PRO A 504 11.39 2.41 16.32
C PRO A 504 10.75 2.81 14.99
N ILE A 505 11.34 3.79 14.30
CA ILE A 505 10.79 4.35 13.06
C ILE A 505 10.48 3.27 12.01
N SER A 506 11.30 2.22 11.94
CA SER A 506 11.09 1.06 11.04
C SER A 506 9.80 0.28 11.30
N PHE A 507 9.22 0.41 12.49
CA PHE A 507 7.97 -0.25 12.91
C PHE A 507 6.77 0.69 13.00
N ARG A 508 6.92 1.98 12.70
CA ARG A 508 5.82 2.96 12.65
C ARG A 508 5.00 2.84 11.36
N ASP A 509 4.32 1.71 11.23
CA ASP A 509 3.41 1.38 10.14
C ASP A 509 2.33 0.44 10.69
N GLY A 510 1.26 0.18 9.94
CA GLY A 510 0.29 -0.86 10.30
C GLY A 510 0.93 -2.25 10.25
N ALA A 511 0.34 -3.22 10.98
CA ALA A 511 0.84 -4.60 10.99
C ALA A 511 0.98 -5.21 9.57
N ASN A 512 0.11 -4.80 8.66
CA ASN A 512 0.33 -4.78 7.21
C ASN A 512 -0.42 -3.57 6.62
N PRO A 513 -0.23 -3.23 5.33
CA PRO A 513 -0.88 -2.04 4.76
C PRO A 513 -2.41 -2.07 4.84
N GLY A 514 -3.04 -3.25 4.80
CA GLY A 514 -4.50 -3.38 4.94
C GLY A 514 -5.02 -3.10 6.35
N PHE A 515 -4.24 -3.38 7.39
CA PHE A 515 -4.59 -3.00 8.77
C PHE A 515 -4.70 -1.49 8.92
N HIS A 516 -3.77 -0.76 8.31
CA HIS A 516 -3.72 0.70 8.42
C HIS A 516 -5.01 1.34 7.87
N GLU A 517 -5.48 0.84 6.73
CA GLU A 517 -6.72 1.23 6.05
C GLU A 517 -7.99 0.74 6.76
N ALA A 518 -7.94 -0.39 7.48
CA ALA A 518 -9.11 -0.97 8.12
C ALA A 518 -9.54 -0.24 9.40
N ILE A 519 -8.59 0.30 10.17
CA ILE A 519 -8.90 0.93 11.46
C ILE A 519 -9.84 2.13 11.30
N GLY A 520 -9.56 3.01 10.34
CA GLY A 520 -10.44 4.14 10.05
C GLY A 520 -11.83 3.71 9.60
N ASP A 521 -11.89 2.70 8.72
CA ASP A 521 -13.14 2.17 8.19
C ASP A 521 -14.03 1.49 9.25
N VAL A 522 -13.44 0.82 10.24
CA VAL A 522 -14.20 0.23 11.36
C VAL A 522 -14.97 1.27 12.14
N MET A 523 -14.40 2.47 12.31
CA MET A 523 -15.06 3.58 13.00
C MET A 523 -16.21 4.12 12.17
N ALA A 524 -15.96 4.33 10.88
CA ALA A 524 -16.95 4.73 9.90
C ALA A 524 -18.19 3.81 9.89
N LEU A 525 -18.03 2.49 10.06
CA LEU A 525 -19.16 1.55 10.16
C LEU A 525 -20.08 1.86 11.34
N SER A 526 -19.54 2.21 12.50
CA SER A 526 -20.34 2.53 13.70
C SER A 526 -20.99 3.91 13.57
N VAL A 527 -20.25 4.88 13.05
CA VAL A 527 -20.71 6.27 12.84
C VAL A 527 -21.86 6.36 11.86
N SER A 528 -21.87 5.49 10.85
CA SER A 528 -22.92 5.46 9.81
C SER A 528 -24.23 4.86 10.30
N THR A 529 -24.26 4.25 11.50
CA THR A 529 -25.48 3.63 12.00
C THR A 529 -26.55 4.67 12.36
N PRO A 530 -27.84 4.38 12.12
CA PRO A 530 -28.95 5.23 12.56
C PRO A 530 -28.90 5.56 14.06
N LYS A 531 -28.50 4.58 14.88
CA LYS A 531 -28.34 4.70 16.33
C LYS A 531 -27.31 5.78 16.68
N HIS A 532 -26.15 5.75 16.02
CA HIS A 532 -25.10 6.72 16.25
C HIS A 532 -25.52 8.12 15.79
N LEU A 533 -26.01 8.25 14.55
CA LEU A 533 -26.45 9.53 14.00
C LEU A 533 -27.54 10.19 14.84
N HIS A 534 -28.45 9.42 15.42
CA HIS A 534 -29.43 9.92 16.37
C HIS A 534 -28.78 10.42 17.67
N SER A 535 -27.78 9.71 18.19
CA SER A 535 -27.06 10.12 19.41
C SER A 535 -26.34 11.48 19.27
N ILE A 536 -25.83 11.79 18.07
CA ILE A 536 -25.19 13.06 17.73
C ILE A 536 -26.17 14.09 17.14
N LYS A 537 -27.49 13.81 17.20
CA LYS A 537 -28.58 14.69 16.75
C LYS A 537 -28.58 15.01 15.26
N LEU A 538 -28.00 14.14 14.44
CA LEU A 538 -28.07 14.21 12.97
C LEU A 538 -29.24 13.42 12.38
N LEU A 539 -29.93 12.65 13.21
CA LEU A 539 -31.16 11.93 12.86
C LEU A 539 -32.21 12.14 13.96
N ASP A 540 -33.43 12.53 13.59
CA ASP A 540 -34.49 12.85 14.57
C ASP A 540 -35.10 11.62 15.25
N GLN A 541 -35.24 10.51 14.51
CA GLN A 541 -35.81 9.26 15.01
C GLN A 541 -35.09 8.07 14.41
N VAL A 542 -34.80 7.07 15.25
CA VAL A 542 -34.33 5.77 14.79
C VAL A 542 -35.56 4.94 14.39
N THR A 543 -35.68 4.63 13.11
CA THR A 543 -36.73 3.73 12.62
C THR A 543 -36.14 2.32 12.54
N GLU A 544 -36.50 1.46 13.49
CA GLU A 544 -36.07 0.06 13.52
C GLU A 544 -37.14 -0.80 12.83
N ASN A 545 -37.07 -0.91 11.51
CA ASN A 545 -37.92 -1.82 10.74
C ASN A 545 -37.14 -2.44 9.57
N GLU A 546 -37.63 -3.59 9.08
CA GLU A 546 -36.95 -4.36 8.03
C GLU A 546 -36.71 -3.52 6.76
N GLU A 547 -37.65 -2.66 6.36
CA GLU A 547 -37.53 -1.83 5.17
C GLU A 547 -36.40 -0.79 5.29
N SER A 548 -36.28 -0.14 6.46
CA SER A 548 -35.22 0.83 6.75
C SER A 548 -33.86 0.15 6.89
N ASP A 549 -33.82 -1.04 7.49
CA ASP A 549 -32.60 -1.85 7.61
C ASP A 549 -32.09 -2.28 6.24
N ILE A 550 -32.97 -2.70 5.33
CA ILE A 550 -32.60 -3.04 3.95
C ILE A 550 -32.14 -1.81 3.17
N ASN A 551 -32.80 -0.65 3.33
CA ASN A 551 -32.34 0.60 2.74
C ASN A 551 -30.92 0.98 3.25
N TYR A 552 -30.68 0.89 4.55
CA TYR A 552 -29.37 1.14 5.15
C TYR A 552 -28.31 0.16 4.62
N LEU A 553 -28.57 -1.14 4.68
CA LEU A 553 -27.64 -2.15 4.17
C LEU A 553 -27.34 -1.98 2.68
N MET A 554 -28.35 -1.62 1.87
CA MET A 554 -28.15 -1.31 0.46
C MET A 554 -27.21 -0.12 0.29
N SER A 555 -27.39 0.96 1.07
CA SER A 555 -26.50 2.13 1.00
C SER A 555 -25.03 1.77 1.29
N ILE A 556 -24.80 0.93 2.31
CA ILE A 556 -23.45 0.45 2.65
C ILE A 556 -22.92 -0.53 1.59
N ALA A 557 -23.76 -1.39 1.02
CA ALA A 557 -23.35 -2.37 0.01
C ALA A 557 -22.93 -1.69 -1.31
N LEU A 558 -23.62 -0.62 -1.70
CA LEU A 558 -23.25 0.18 -2.87
C LEU A 558 -21.87 0.82 -2.73
N ASP A 559 -21.38 1.03 -1.52
CA ASP A 559 -20.00 1.48 -1.30
C ASP A 559 -19.06 0.27 -1.11
N LYS A 560 -19.27 -0.53 -0.07
CA LYS A 560 -18.34 -1.58 0.38
C LYS A 560 -18.30 -2.79 -0.56
N ILE A 561 -19.45 -3.30 -0.99
CA ILE A 561 -19.50 -4.50 -1.84
C ILE A 561 -19.15 -4.17 -3.29
N ALA A 562 -19.63 -3.03 -3.81
CA ALA A 562 -19.29 -2.57 -5.15
C ALA A 562 -17.79 -2.33 -5.34
N PHE A 563 -17.10 -1.90 -4.29
CA PHE A 563 -15.67 -1.64 -4.30
C PHE A 563 -14.81 -2.90 -4.42
N LEU A 564 -15.18 -4.01 -3.77
CA LEU A 564 -14.35 -5.22 -3.69
C LEU A 564 -13.77 -5.69 -5.04
N PRO A 565 -14.56 -5.88 -6.12
CA PRO A 565 -13.99 -6.26 -7.41
C PRO A 565 -13.09 -5.18 -8.03
N PHE A 566 -13.36 -3.89 -7.78
CA PHE A 566 -12.48 -2.81 -8.22
C PHE A 566 -11.15 -2.82 -7.46
N GLY A 567 -11.20 -2.91 -6.13
CA GLY A 567 -10.03 -3.01 -5.26
C GLY A 567 -9.14 -4.20 -5.62
N TYR A 568 -9.75 -5.34 -5.92
CA TYR A 568 -9.06 -6.55 -6.33
C TYR A 568 -8.40 -6.41 -7.71
N LEU A 569 -9.12 -5.91 -8.72
CA LEU A 569 -8.61 -5.89 -10.09
C LEU A 569 -7.48 -4.88 -10.31
N MET A 570 -7.44 -3.79 -9.54
CA MET A 570 -6.45 -2.71 -9.68
C MET A 570 -5.02 -3.24 -9.57
N ASP A 571 -4.72 -4.00 -8.52
CA ASP A 571 -3.40 -4.57 -8.33
C ASP A 571 -3.19 -5.87 -9.11
N GLN A 572 -4.26 -6.62 -9.42
CA GLN A 572 -4.15 -7.70 -10.42
C GLN A 572 -3.66 -7.18 -11.78
N TRP A 573 -4.11 -6.00 -12.21
CA TRP A 573 -3.60 -5.35 -13.43
C TRP A 573 -2.15 -4.90 -13.24
N ARG A 574 -1.84 -4.17 -12.15
CA ARG A 574 -0.48 -3.66 -11.92
C ARG A 574 0.56 -4.75 -11.74
N TRP A 575 0.25 -5.82 -11.01
CA TRP A 575 1.15 -6.96 -10.84
C TRP A 575 1.49 -7.61 -12.18
N LYS A 576 0.49 -7.77 -13.06
CA LYS A 576 0.70 -8.30 -14.41
C LYS A 576 1.46 -7.34 -15.33
N VAL A 577 1.37 -6.03 -15.09
CA VAL A 577 2.21 -5.04 -15.77
C VAL A 577 3.65 -5.15 -15.29
N PHE A 578 3.87 -5.24 -13.97
CA PHE A 578 5.21 -5.34 -13.39
C PHE A 578 5.91 -6.65 -13.75
N ASP A 579 5.23 -7.79 -13.77
CA ASP A 579 5.84 -9.08 -14.15
C ASP A 579 5.88 -9.33 -15.67
N GLY A 580 5.38 -8.39 -16.48
CA GLY A 580 5.41 -8.45 -17.94
C GLY A 580 4.35 -9.34 -18.59
N ARG A 581 3.40 -9.91 -17.84
CA ARG A 581 2.23 -10.63 -18.40
C ARG A 581 1.31 -9.72 -19.22
N ILE A 582 1.26 -8.42 -18.90
CA ILE A 582 0.59 -7.38 -19.71
C ILE A 582 1.68 -6.51 -20.32
N LYS A 583 1.72 -6.47 -21.65
CA LYS A 583 2.66 -5.63 -22.39
C LYS A 583 2.14 -4.21 -22.54
N GLU A 584 3.06 -3.29 -22.81
CA GLU A 584 2.80 -1.85 -22.93
C GLU A 584 1.82 -1.47 -24.05
N ASP A 585 1.71 -2.32 -25.06
CA ASP A 585 0.79 -2.20 -26.21
C ASP A 585 -0.56 -2.88 -25.96
N GLU A 586 -0.79 -3.39 -24.74
CA GLU A 586 -2.04 -4.05 -24.33
C GLU A 586 -2.55 -3.52 -22.98
N TYR A 587 -1.96 -2.42 -22.47
CA TYR A 587 -2.29 -1.86 -21.15
C TYR A 587 -3.78 -1.58 -21.01
N ASN A 588 -4.37 -0.90 -22.00
CA ASN A 588 -5.73 -0.41 -21.87
C ASN A 588 -6.74 -1.53 -22.18
N GLN A 589 -6.45 -2.40 -23.15
CA GLN A 589 -7.24 -3.59 -23.44
C GLN A 589 -7.32 -4.52 -22.22
N GLN A 590 -6.18 -4.85 -21.60
CA GLN A 590 -6.17 -5.76 -20.45
C GLN A 590 -6.81 -5.13 -19.21
N TRP A 591 -6.72 -3.82 -19.05
CA TRP A 591 -7.49 -3.09 -18.05
C TRP A 591 -9.01 -3.34 -18.22
N TRP A 592 -9.53 -3.17 -19.44
CA TRP A 592 -10.96 -3.41 -19.71
C TRP A 592 -11.38 -4.87 -19.65
N ASN A 593 -10.50 -5.82 -20.01
CA ASN A 593 -10.75 -7.24 -19.78
C ASN A 593 -10.94 -7.56 -18.31
N LEU A 594 -10.14 -6.97 -17.41
CA LEU A 594 -10.26 -7.15 -15.97
C LEU A 594 -11.50 -6.44 -15.40
N ARG A 595 -11.81 -5.22 -15.87
CA ARG A 595 -13.05 -4.50 -15.54
C ARG A 595 -14.29 -5.33 -15.89
N LEU A 596 -14.31 -5.94 -17.07
CA LEU A 596 -15.38 -6.83 -17.49
C LEU A 596 -15.41 -8.12 -16.65
N LYS A 597 -14.25 -8.78 -16.45
CA LYS A 597 -14.16 -10.06 -15.72
C LYS A 597 -14.59 -9.96 -14.26
N TYR A 598 -14.17 -8.91 -13.55
CA TYR A 598 -14.38 -8.81 -12.10
C TYR A 598 -15.57 -7.93 -11.74
N GLN A 599 -15.77 -6.80 -12.43
CA GLN A 599 -16.89 -5.91 -12.11
C GLN A 599 -18.11 -6.10 -13.03
N GLY A 600 -17.95 -6.70 -14.21
CA GLY A 600 -19.04 -6.74 -15.18
C GLY A 600 -19.39 -5.35 -15.69
N LEU A 601 -18.36 -4.54 -15.96
CA LEU A 601 -18.49 -3.20 -16.51
C LEU A 601 -17.89 -3.15 -17.91
N CYS A 602 -18.50 -2.34 -18.78
CA CYS A 602 -18.00 -2.04 -20.12
C CYS A 602 -17.70 -0.55 -20.27
N PRO A 603 -16.76 -0.17 -21.15
CA PRO A 603 -16.58 1.23 -21.48
C PRO A 603 -17.80 1.72 -22.28
N PRO A 604 -18.27 2.96 -22.06
CA PRO A 604 -19.41 3.50 -22.79
C PRO A 604 -19.07 3.95 -24.21
N VAL A 605 -17.78 4.11 -24.53
CA VAL A 605 -17.25 4.36 -25.87
C VAL A 605 -16.11 3.38 -26.17
N PRO A 606 -15.84 3.06 -27.45
CA PRO A 606 -14.67 2.28 -27.83
C PRO A 606 -13.39 2.92 -27.29
N ARG A 607 -12.46 2.09 -26.82
CA ARG A 607 -11.14 2.53 -26.37
C ARG A 607 -10.08 1.97 -27.30
N SER A 608 -9.02 2.72 -27.52
CA SER A 608 -7.82 2.27 -28.22
C SER A 608 -6.66 2.12 -27.23
N GLU A 609 -5.50 1.73 -27.74
CA GLU A 609 -4.28 1.76 -26.93
C GLU A 609 -3.68 3.17 -26.86
N ASP A 610 -4.15 4.17 -27.62
CA ASP A 610 -3.76 5.57 -27.37
C ASP A 610 -4.33 6.08 -26.05
N ASP A 611 -5.39 5.45 -25.55
CA ASP A 611 -5.96 5.67 -24.24
C ASP A 611 -5.12 5.01 -23.13
N PHE A 612 -5.19 5.57 -21.93
CA PHE A 612 -4.61 4.97 -20.73
C PHE A 612 -5.53 5.22 -19.53
N ASP A 613 -6.67 4.55 -19.54
CA ASP A 613 -7.71 4.68 -18.53
C ASP A 613 -7.26 4.38 -17.08
N PRO A 614 -6.36 3.42 -16.78
CA PRO A 614 -5.85 3.27 -15.42
C PRO A 614 -5.13 4.55 -14.91
N GLY A 615 -4.42 5.28 -15.78
CA GLY A 615 -3.78 6.56 -15.40
C GLY A 615 -4.77 7.64 -14.98
N ALA A 616 -6.06 7.50 -15.29
CA ALA A 616 -7.10 8.42 -14.86
C ALA A 616 -7.59 8.16 -13.41
N LYS A 617 -6.97 7.24 -12.66
CA LYS A 617 -7.23 6.98 -11.23
C LYS A 617 -6.00 7.32 -10.39
N PHE A 618 -6.14 8.23 -9.41
CA PHE A 618 -5.05 8.82 -8.59
C PHE A 618 -3.93 7.86 -8.18
N HIS A 619 -4.28 6.68 -7.65
CA HIS A 619 -3.31 5.70 -7.12
C HIS A 619 -2.35 5.13 -8.16
N ILE A 620 -2.67 5.20 -9.46
CA ILE A 620 -1.79 4.77 -10.55
C ILE A 620 -0.64 5.78 -10.76
N PRO A 621 -0.87 7.06 -11.09
CA PRO A 621 0.20 8.06 -11.22
C PRO A 621 0.89 8.39 -9.89
N ALA A 622 0.19 8.34 -8.76
CA ALA A 622 0.77 8.60 -7.43
C ALA A 622 1.52 7.39 -6.85
N ASN A 623 1.54 6.26 -7.56
CA ASN A 623 2.22 5.04 -7.14
C ASN A 623 1.85 4.52 -5.73
N VAL A 624 0.55 4.46 -5.44
CA VAL A 624 0.04 3.95 -4.16
C VAL A 624 -0.52 2.53 -4.37
N PRO A 625 0.04 1.47 -3.73
CA PRO A 625 -0.50 0.11 -3.77
C PRO A 625 -1.99 0.06 -3.39
N TYR A 626 -2.81 -0.74 -4.08
CA TYR A 626 -4.28 -0.67 -3.99
C TYR A 626 -4.89 -1.85 -3.24
N ILE A 627 -4.19 -2.98 -3.20
CA ILE A 627 -4.69 -4.20 -2.56
C ILE A 627 -4.93 -4.02 -1.06
N ARG A 628 -4.29 -3.01 -0.44
CA ARG A 628 -4.55 -2.56 0.93
C ARG A 628 -6.04 -2.28 1.18
N TYR A 629 -6.75 -1.71 0.22
CA TYR A 629 -8.17 -1.40 0.36
C TYR A 629 -9.04 -2.66 0.25
N PHE A 630 -8.69 -3.61 -0.62
CA PHE A 630 -9.38 -4.90 -0.67
C PHE A 630 -9.24 -5.65 0.65
N VAL A 631 -8.00 -5.74 1.18
CA VAL A 631 -7.73 -6.36 2.48
C VAL A 631 -8.50 -5.63 3.58
N SER A 632 -8.45 -4.31 3.60
CA SER A 632 -9.20 -3.48 4.56
C SER A 632 -10.69 -3.79 4.55
N PHE A 633 -11.30 -3.86 3.37
CA PHE A 633 -12.74 -4.11 3.23
C PHE A 633 -13.15 -5.51 3.68
N VAL A 634 -12.23 -6.47 3.75
CA VAL A 634 -12.49 -7.78 4.36
C VAL A 634 -12.31 -7.70 5.88
N ILE A 635 -11.13 -7.26 6.34
CA ILE A 635 -10.76 -7.37 7.76
C ILE A 635 -11.48 -6.36 8.65
N GLN A 636 -11.96 -5.23 8.10
CA GLN A 636 -12.75 -4.26 8.88
C GLN A 636 -14.02 -4.89 9.45
N PHE A 637 -14.65 -5.83 8.76
CA PHE A 637 -15.82 -6.54 9.30
C PHE A 637 -15.43 -7.56 10.36
N GLN A 638 -14.25 -8.20 10.25
CA GLN A 638 -13.73 -9.08 11.30
C GLN A 638 -13.43 -8.27 12.58
N PHE A 639 -12.82 -7.10 12.43
CA PHE A 639 -12.58 -6.18 13.54
C PHE A 639 -13.90 -5.69 14.13
N HIS A 640 -14.82 -5.21 13.29
CA HIS A 640 -16.13 -4.74 13.75
C HIS A 640 -16.87 -5.83 14.53
N GLN A 641 -16.94 -7.07 14.02
CA GLN A 641 -17.56 -8.19 14.74
C GLN A 641 -16.91 -8.43 16.12
N ALA A 642 -15.59 -8.43 16.19
CA ALA A 642 -14.87 -8.66 17.44
C ALA A 642 -15.06 -7.51 18.45
N LEU A 643 -15.03 -6.26 17.97
CA LEU A 643 -15.23 -5.06 18.79
C LEU A 643 -16.68 -4.96 19.27
N CYS A 644 -17.66 -5.29 18.44
CA CYS A 644 -19.07 -5.37 18.82
C CYS A 644 -19.30 -6.41 19.92
N LYS A 645 -18.65 -7.57 19.81
CA LYS A 645 -18.67 -8.59 20.85
C LYS A 645 -18.05 -8.07 22.15
N ALA A 646 -16.94 -7.34 22.07
CA ALA A 646 -16.29 -6.73 23.23
C ALA A 646 -17.16 -5.62 23.87
N ALA A 647 -17.91 -4.87 23.07
CA ALA A 647 -18.89 -3.88 23.51
C ALA A 647 -20.18 -4.49 24.10
N GLY A 648 -20.31 -5.82 24.10
CA GLY A 648 -21.50 -6.52 24.60
C GLY A 648 -22.72 -6.37 23.71
N HIS A 649 -22.54 -6.05 22.41
CA HIS A 649 -23.64 -5.94 21.45
C HIS A 649 -24.37 -7.28 21.28
N THR A 650 -25.70 -7.20 21.20
CA THR A 650 -26.58 -8.34 20.92
C THR A 650 -27.49 -7.99 19.75
N GLY A 651 -27.69 -8.93 18.82
CA GLY A 651 -28.54 -8.72 17.64
C GLY A 651 -27.74 -8.77 16.34
N PRO A 652 -28.33 -8.32 15.22
CA PRO A 652 -27.65 -8.27 13.94
C PRO A 652 -26.39 -7.42 14.00
N LEU A 653 -25.34 -7.82 13.26
CA LEU A 653 -24.05 -7.14 13.32
C LEU A 653 -24.13 -5.69 12.79
N HIS A 654 -24.95 -5.44 11.77
CA HIS A 654 -25.07 -4.12 11.13
C HIS A 654 -25.74 -3.04 12.00
N THR A 655 -26.33 -3.41 13.14
CA THR A 655 -26.91 -2.45 14.10
C THR A 655 -25.96 -2.11 15.24
N CYS A 656 -24.76 -2.69 15.25
CA CYS A 656 -23.76 -2.44 16.26
C CYS A 656 -23.19 -1.03 16.17
N ASP A 657 -23.09 -0.37 17.33
CA ASP A 657 -22.34 0.87 17.50
C ASP A 657 -21.39 0.67 18.69
N ILE A 658 -20.09 0.81 18.45
CA ILE A 658 -19.05 0.64 19.47
C ILE A 658 -18.78 1.91 20.28
N TYR A 659 -19.46 3.03 19.98
CA TYR A 659 -19.30 4.30 20.70
C TYR A 659 -19.38 4.11 22.22
N GLN A 660 -18.47 4.77 22.95
CA GLN A 660 -18.27 4.67 24.41
C GLN A 660 -17.81 3.31 24.96
N SER A 661 -17.54 2.30 24.13
CA SER A 661 -16.99 1.01 24.59
C SER A 661 -15.49 1.11 24.85
N LYS A 662 -15.10 1.15 26.12
CA LYS A 662 -13.68 1.17 26.53
C LYS A 662 -13.00 -0.16 26.28
N GLU A 663 -13.75 -1.26 26.35
CA GLU A 663 -13.28 -2.61 26.07
C GLU A 663 -12.91 -2.77 24.59
N ALA A 664 -13.74 -2.25 23.68
CA ALA A 664 -13.44 -2.21 22.25
C ALA A 664 -12.21 -1.32 21.97
N GLY A 665 -12.17 -0.12 22.56
CA GLY A 665 -11.03 0.78 22.41
C GLY A 665 -9.72 0.19 22.92
N LYS A 666 -9.75 -0.54 24.04
CA LYS A 666 -8.56 -1.22 24.57
C LYS A 666 -8.03 -2.27 23.61
N LEU A 667 -8.89 -3.15 23.06
CA LEU A 667 -8.49 -4.16 22.08
C LEU A 667 -7.83 -3.53 20.86
N LEU A 668 -8.44 -2.48 20.33
CA LEU A 668 -7.92 -1.78 19.16
C LEU A 668 -6.59 -1.08 19.44
N GLY A 669 -6.53 -0.33 20.54
CA GLY A 669 -5.32 0.40 20.94
C GLY A 669 -4.14 -0.54 21.20
N ASP A 670 -4.37 -1.67 21.85
CA ASP A 670 -3.30 -2.64 22.12
C ASP A 670 -2.77 -3.31 20.83
N ALA A 671 -3.61 -3.55 19.84
CA ALA A 671 -3.16 -4.03 18.54
C ALA A 671 -2.40 -2.95 17.75
N MET A 672 -2.89 -1.70 17.75
CA MET A 672 -2.22 -0.59 17.05
C MET A 672 -0.83 -0.29 17.61
N LYS A 673 -0.61 -0.44 18.92
CA LYS A 673 0.71 -0.24 19.56
C LYS A 673 1.80 -1.17 19.04
N LEU A 674 1.44 -2.32 18.47
CA LEU A 674 2.42 -3.22 17.86
C LEU A 674 3.07 -2.59 16.62
N GLY A 675 2.35 -1.72 15.91
CA GLY A 675 2.75 -1.25 14.58
C GLY A 675 3.14 -2.43 13.68
N PHE A 676 4.31 -2.34 13.06
CA PHE A 676 4.88 -3.40 12.23
C PHE A 676 5.90 -4.29 12.96
N SER A 677 5.95 -4.25 14.31
CA SER A 677 6.96 -5.00 15.10
C SER A 677 6.74 -6.51 15.13
N LYS A 678 5.52 -6.97 14.85
CA LYS A 678 5.13 -8.39 14.84
C LYS A 678 4.47 -8.77 13.51
N PRO A 679 4.52 -10.05 13.10
CA PRO A 679 3.73 -10.55 11.99
C PRO A 679 2.25 -10.19 12.14
N TRP A 680 1.62 -9.74 11.07
CA TRP A 680 0.21 -9.31 11.10
C TRP A 680 -0.79 -10.35 11.65
N PRO A 681 -0.58 -11.69 11.53
CA PRO A 681 -1.49 -12.66 12.14
C PRO A 681 -1.55 -12.55 13.67
N GLU A 682 -0.49 -12.08 14.33
CA GLU A 682 -0.50 -11.81 15.78
C GLU A 682 -1.40 -10.62 16.12
N ALA A 683 -1.32 -9.54 15.34
CA ALA A 683 -2.23 -8.40 15.50
C ALA A 683 -3.69 -8.79 15.20
N MET A 684 -3.93 -9.64 14.19
CA MET A 684 -5.25 -10.21 13.88
C MET A 684 -5.80 -11.02 15.07
N GLN A 685 -4.95 -11.86 15.67
CA GLN A 685 -5.28 -12.70 16.82
C GLN A 685 -5.65 -11.87 18.06
N LEU A 686 -4.94 -10.77 18.31
CA LEU A 686 -5.24 -9.88 19.44
C LEU A 686 -6.63 -9.24 19.34
N ILE A 687 -7.03 -8.82 18.14
CA ILE A 687 -8.34 -8.18 17.92
C ILE A 687 -9.44 -9.24 17.86
N THR A 688 -9.26 -10.26 17.03
CA THR A 688 -10.36 -11.15 16.60
C THR A 688 -10.38 -12.50 17.32
N GLY A 689 -9.32 -12.85 18.03
CA GLY A 689 -9.16 -14.17 18.64
C GLY A 689 -8.76 -15.29 17.67
N GLN A 690 -8.41 -14.96 16.42
CA GLN A 690 -7.93 -15.90 15.40
C GLN A 690 -6.93 -15.21 14.45
N PRO A 691 -6.03 -15.92 13.74
CA PRO A 691 -4.93 -15.30 12.99
C PRO A 691 -5.20 -15.00 11.51
N ASN A 692 -6.31 -15.47 10.93
CA ASN A 692 -6.55 -15.50 9.48
C ASN A 692 -7.44 -14.34 9.00
N MET A 693 -7.30 -13.98 7.72
CA MET A 693 -8.31 -13.16 7.02
C MET A 693 -9.50 -14.04 6.62
N SER A 694 -10.72 -13.54 6.83
CA SER A 694 -11.96 -14.27 6.55
C SER A 694 -13.07 -13.32 6.09
N ALA A 695 -13.82 -13.74 5.06
CA ALA A 695 -15.00 -13.03 4.57
C ALA A 695 -16.26 -13.27 5.40
N GLU A 696 -16.23 -14.19 6.38
CA GLU A 696 -17.43 -14.61 7.13
C GLU A 696 -18.12 -13.47 7.86
N ALA A 697 -17.36 -12.58 8.52
CA ALA A 697 -17.92 -11.45 9.24
C ALA A 697 -18.62 -10.46 8.31
N LEU A 698 -18.05 -10.22 7.12
CA LEU A 698 -18.66 -9.39 6.08
C LEU A 698 -19.95 -10.03 5.56
N MET A 699 -19.91 -11.33 5.23
CA MET A 699 -21.11 -12.04 4.78
C MET A 699 -22.21 -12.07 5.86
N SER A 700 -21.84 -12.17 7.14
CA SER A 700 -22.78 -12.08 8.26
C SER A 700 -23.37 -10.68 8.43
N TYR A 701 -22.61 -9.62 8.14
CA TYR A 701 -23.11 -8.24 8.18
C TYR A 701 -24.21 -8.02 7.14
N PHE A 702 -23.99 -8.52 5.92
CA PHE A 702 -24.89 -8.32 4.77
C PHE A 702 -25.90 -9.45 4.55
N GLU A 703 -25.99 -10.44 5.45
CA GLU A 703 -26.92 -11.56 5.31
C GLU A 703 -28.37 -11.12 5.04
N PRO A 704 -28.94 -10.12 5.75
CA PRO A 704 -30.32 -9.71 5.51
C PRO A 704 -30.52 -9.13 4.10
N LEU A 705 -29.56 -8.33 3.64
CA LEU A 705 -29.57 -7.76 2.30
C LEU A 705 -29.41 -8.83 1.22
N MET A 706 -28.52 -9.80 1.44
CA MET A 706 -28.32 -10.92 0.52
C MET A 706 -29.63 -11.71 0.34
N THR A 707 -30.30 -12.05 1.44
CA THR A 707 -31.58 -12.75 1.44
C THR A 707 -32.64 -11.95 0.67
N TRP A 708 -32.71 -10.64 0.89
CA TRP A 708 -33.63 -9.76 0.18
C TRP A 708 -33.32 -9.66 -1.32
N LEU A 709 -32.05 -9.44 -1.70
CA LEU A 709 -31.60 -9.33 -3.09
C LEU A 709 -31.89 -10.61 -3.88
N VAL A 710 -31.63 -11.78 -3.31
CA VAL A 710 -31.93 -13.07 -3.98
C VAL A 710 -33.43 -13.20 -4.26
N LYS A 711 -34.28 -12.83 -3.30
CA LYS A 711 -35.73 -12.85 -3.47
C LYS A 711 -36.19 -11.89 -4.56
N GLU A 712 -35.69 -10.66 -4.56
CA GLU A 712 -36.10 -9.64 -5.53
C GLU A 712 -35.58 -9.95 -6.94
N ASN A 713 -34.32 -10.38 -7.07
CA ASN A 713 -33.76 -10.82 -8.35
C ASN A 713 -34.50 -12.03 -8.93
N THR A 714 -34.88 -12.99 -8.08
CA THR A 714 -35.68 -14.16 -8.51
C THR A 714 -37.06 -13.74 -9.00
N LYS A 715 -37.73 -12.84 -8.27
CA LYS A 715 -39.04 -12.27 -8.64
C LYS A 715 -39.00 -11.56 -9.99
N ASN A 716 -37.92 -10.85 -10.28
CA ASN A 716 -37.75 -10.11 -11.54
C ASN A 716 -37.16 -10.96 -12.68
N GLY A 717 -36.83 -12.24 -12.42
CA GLY A 717 -36.25 -13.15 -13.41
C GLY A 717 -34.86 -12.72 -13.87
N GLU A 718 -34.05 -12.13 -12.98
CA GLU A 718 -32.72 -11.64 -13.33
C GLU A 718 -31.75 -12.78 -13.64
N VAL A 719 -30.86 -12.50 -14.59
CA VAL A 719 -29.73 -13.38 -14.88
C VAL A 719 -28.51 -12.84 -14.15
N LEU A 720 -28.04 -13.57 -13.13
CA LEU A 720 -26.84 -13.17 -12.39
C LEU A 720 -25.60 -13.21 -13.30
N GLY A 721 -24.73 -12.23 -13.10
CA GLY A 721 -23.57 -12.01 -13.97
C GLY A 721 -23.96 -11.45 -15.34
N TRP A 722 -23.05 -11.54 -16.29
CA TRP A 722 -23.16 -10.92 -17.61
C TRP A 722 -22.80 -11.95 -18.70
N PRO A 723 -23.64 -12.97 -18.94
CA PRO A 723 -23.35 -13.98 -19.96
C PRO A 723 -23.27 -13.40 -21.38
N GLU A 724 -23.94 -12.26 -21.64
CA GLU A 724 -23.75 -11.46 -22.86
C GLU A 724 -22.57 -10.49 -22.68
N TYR A 725 -21.40 -11.03 -22.33
CA TYR A 725 -20.21 -10.26 -21.96
C TYR A 725 -19.64 -9.39 -23.10
N SER A 726 -19.97 -9.71 -24.36
CA SER A 726 -19.56 -8.94 -25.55
C SER A 726 -20.47 -7.74 -25.83
N TRP A 727 -21.56 -7.57 -25.08
CA TRP A 727 -22.46 -6.44 -25.26
C TRP A 727 -21.77 -5.11 -24.87
N THR A 728 -21.90 -4.09 -25.72
CA THR A 728 -21.52 -2.70 -25.43
C THR A 728 -22.59 -1.75 -25.97
N PRO A 729 -22.71 -0.52 -25.42
CA PRO A 729 -23.71 0.45 -25.88
C PRO A 729 -23.60 0.84 -27.36
N TYR A 730 -22.40 0.73 -27.94
CA TYR A 730 -22.10 1.12 -29.33
C TYR A 730 -22.07 -0.05 -30.33
N ALA A 731 -22.19 -1.30 -29.88
CA ALA A 731 -22.19 -2.47 -30.77
C ALA A 731 -23.41 -2.50 -31.72
N ALA A 732 -24.56 -1.97 -31.31
CA ALA A 732 -25.77 -1.90 -32.14
C ALA A 732 -25.61 -0.92 -33.33
N THR A 733 -24.91 0.20 -33.11
CA THR A 733 -24.56 1.17 -34.16
C THR A 733 -23.57 0.61 -35.19
N GLU A 734 -22.61 -0.21 -34.76
CA GLU A 734 -21.67 -0.88 -35.68
C GLU A 734 -22.37 -1.96 -36.52
N PHE A 735 -23.34 -2.70 -35.97
CA PHE A 735 -24.12 -3.66 -36.76
C PHE A 735 -24.94 -2.98 -37.86
N HIS A 736 -25.49 -1.79 -37.60
CA HIS A 736 -26.17 -0.98 -38.63
C HIS A 736 -25.21 -0.39 -39.67
N ALA A 737 -24.01 0.05 -39.28
CA ALA A 737 -22.99 0.54 -40.21
C ALA A 737 -22.39 -0.60 -41.07
N ALA A 738 -22.17 -1.77 -40.50
CA ALA A 738 -21.69 -2.96 -41.21
C ALA A 738 -22.69 -3.45 -42.27
N THR A 739 -24.00 -3.32 -42.00
CA THR A 739 -25.05 -3.65 -42.99
C THR A 739 -25.14 -2.69 -44.19
N GLU A 740 -24.49 -1.52 -44.15
CA GLU A 740 -24.40 -0.59 -45.30
C GLU A 740 -23.12 -0.76 -46.14
N THR A 741 -22.30 -1.77 -45.84
CA THR A 741 -21.10 -2.09 -46.62
C THR A 741 -21.40 -3.12 -47.71
N THR A 742 -20.83 -2.90 -48.90
CA THR A 742 -20.94 -3.82 -50.06
C THR A 742 -19.55 -4.12 -50.58
N ASP A 743 -19.31 -5.36 -51.00
CA ASP A 743 -18.06 -5.76 -51.63
C ASP A 743 -17.93 -5.12 -53.02
N PHE A 744 -16.88 -4.32 -53.22
CA PHE A 744 -16.54 -3.70 -54.50
C PHE A 744 -15.06 -3.96 -54.80
N LEU A 745 -14.79 -4.80 -55.82
CA LEU A 745 -13.45 -5.25 -56.21
C LEU A 745 -12.63 -5.92 -55.09
N GLY A 746 -13.28 -6.68 -54.20
CA GLY A 746 -12.61 -7.40 -53.10
C GLY A 746 -12.31 -6.51 -51.87
N MET A 747 -12.88 -5.31 -51.82
CA MET A 747 -12.79 -4.38 -50.71
C MET A 747 -14.18 -4.11 -50.14
N SER A 748 -14.32 -4.17 -48.82
CA SER A 748 -15.56 -3.76 -48.13
C SER A 748 -15.63 -2.23 -48.07
N VAL A 749 -16.57 -1.63 -48.80
CA VAL A 749 -16.74 -0.18 -48.90
C VAL A 749 -18.22 0.20 -48.74
N GLY A 750 -18.50 1.43 -48.30
CA GLY A 750 -19.89 1.90 -48.15
C GLY A 750 -20.64 1.94 -49.49
N THR A 751 -21.95 1.68 -49.49
CA THR A 751 -22.77 1.55 -50.71
C THR A 751 -22.67 2.76 -51.66
N LYS A 752 -22.59 3.98 -51.09
CA LYS A 752 -22.43 5.24 -51.87
C LYS A 752 -21.04 5.34 -52.52
N GLN A 753 -19.99 4.88 -51.84
CA GLN A 753 -18.64 4.82 -52.40
C GLN A 753 -18.50 3.75 -53.48
N ALA A 754 -19.10 2.58 -53.29
CA ALA A 754 -19.18 1.53 -54.32
C ALA A 754 -19.88 2.05 -55.59
N THR A 755 -20.99 2.78 -55.43
CA THR A 755 -21.72 3.37 -56.55
C THR A 755 -20.88 4.41 -57.29
N ALA A 756 -20.20 5.30 -56.57
CA ALA A 756 -19.29 6.28 -57.18
C ALA A 756 -18.12 5.60 -57.91
N GLY A 757 -17.52 4.57 -57.30
CA GLY A 757 -16.46 3.77 -57.91
C GLY A 757 -16.92 3.07 -59.19
N ALA A 758 -18.14 2.53 -59.22
CA ALA A 758 -18.72 1.89 -60.40
C ALA A 758 -18.89 2.88 -61.57
N TRP A 759 -19.33 4.11 -61.30
CA TRP A 759 -19.43 5.16 -62.33
C TRP A 759 -18.06 5.59 -62.87
N VAL A 760 -17.04 5.66 -62.01
CA VAL A 760 -15.66 5.96 -62.43
C VAL A 760 -15.11 4.83 -63.31
N LEU A 761 -15.31 3.56 -62.93
CA LEU A 761 -14.89 2.41 -63.75
C LEU A 761 -15.62 2.37 -65.09
N LEU A 762 -16.92 2.69 -65.12
CA LEU A 762 -17.69 2.78 -66.36
C LEU A 762 -17.13 3.87 -67.28
N ALA A 763 -16.82 5.05 -66.73
CA ALA A 763 -16.21 6.14 -67.49
C ALA A 763 -14.84 5.74 -68.05
N LEU A 764 -13.98 5.11 -67.23
CA LEU A 764 -12.68 4.62 -67.66
C LEU A 764 -12.79 3.52 -68.72
N ALA A 765 -13.74 2.60 -68.58
CA ALA A 765 -14.01 1.54 -69.55
C ALA A 765 -14.49 2.11 -70.90
N LEU A 766 -15.35 3.13 -70.87
CA LEU A 766 -15.79 3.83 -72.08
C LEU A 766 -14.64 4.56 -72.76
N VAL A 767 -13.76 5.22 -72.00
CA VAL A 767 -12.53 5.85 -72.53
C VAL A 767 -11.61 4.78 -73.14
N PHE A 768 -11.43 3.63 -72.49
CA PHE A 768 -10.63 2.52 -73.00
C PHE A 768 -11.23 1.91 -74.27
N LEU A 769 -12.56 1.80 -74.34
CA LEU A 769 -13.27 1.31 -75.52
C LEU A 769 -13.08 2.27 -76.70
N ILE A 770 -13.28 3.58 -76.49
CA ILE A 770 -13.12 4.61 -77.52
C ILE A 770 -11.66 4.66 -78.00
N THR A 771 -10.70 4.62 -77.08
CA THR A 771 -9.27 4.61 -77.44
C THR A 771 -8.88 3.34 -78.18
N SER A 772 -9.40 2.17 -77.79
CA SER A 772 -9.19 0.90 -78.50
C SER A 772 -9.81 0.89 -79.89
N ILE A 773 -11.02 1.42 -80.05
CA ILE A 773 -11.68 1.59 -81.36
C ILE A 773 -10.86 2.54 -82.23
N PHE A 774 -10.40 3.67 -81.68
CA PHE A 774 -9.56 4.63 -82.40
C PHE A 774 -8.22 3.99 -82.84
N LEU A 775 -7.57 3.22 -81.96
CA LEU A 775 -6.35 2.49 -82.27
C LEU A 775 -6.58 1.44 -83.36
N GLY A 776 -7.70 0.71 -83.27
CA GLY A 776 -8.13 -0.27 -84.26
C GLY A 776 -8.39 0.35 -85.63
N VAL A 777 -9.10 1.49 -85.69
CA VAL A 777 -9.33 2.25 -86.92
C VAL A 777 -8.01 2.78 -87.51
N LYS A 778 -7.10 3.29 -86.67
CA LYS A 778 -5.79 3.78 -87.09
C LYS A 778 -4.89 2.66 -87.63
N LEU A 779 -4.91 1.48 -87.00
CA LEU A 779 -4.21 0.28 -87.48
C LEU A 779 -4.81 -0.24 -88.79
N PHE A 780 -6.14 -0.23 -88.93
CA PHE A 780 -6.82 -0.65 -90.15
C PHE A 780 -6.56 0.31 -91.33
N THR A 781 -6.56 1.61 -91.08
CA THR A 781 -6.19 2.63 -92.10
C THR A 781 -4.70 2.60 -92.44
N SER A 782 -3.82 2.34 -91.47
CA SER A 782 -2.39 2.14 -91.73
C SER A 782 -2.12 0.87 -92.55
N ARG A 783 -2.82 -0.24 -92.29
CA ARG A 783 -2.76 -1.46 -93.12
C ARG A 783 -3.32 -1.24 -94.53
N ARG A 784 -4.38 -0.43 -94.70
CA ARG A 784 -4.90 -0.04 -96.02
C ARG A 784 -3.96 0.89 -96.80
N LYS A 785 -3.16 1.73 -96.12
CA LYS A 785 -2.10 2.56 -96.75
C LYS A 785 -0.84 1.76 -97.09
N ALA A 786 -0.48 0.75 -96.29
CA ALA A 786 0.62 -0.16 -96.60
C ALA A 786 0.38 -1.03 -97.85
N PHE A 787 -0.89 -1.26 -98.22
CA PHE A 787 -1.26 -1.97 -99.46
C PHE A 787 -1.48 -1.06 -100.69
N LYS A 788 -1.16 0.24 -100.60
CA LYS A 788 -1.38 1.21 -101.69
C LYS A 788 -0.18 2.10 -102.01
N SER A 789 1.04 1.72 -101.60
CA SER A 789 2.27 2.46 -101.89
C SER A 789 3.48 1.56 -102.11
N SER A 790 3.36 0.58 -103.02
CA SER A 790 4.46 0.19 -103.90
C SER A 790 3.95 0.37 -105.33
N SER A 791 3.99 1.60 -105.83
CA SER A 791 3.80 1.83 -107.27
C SER A 791 5.07 1.44 -108.00
N GLU A 792 4.90 0.85 -109.17
CA GLU A 792 5.55 1.28 -110.41
C GLU A 792 6.73 2.26 -110.25
N MET A 793 7.92 1.75 -110.59
CA MET A 793 9.03 2.39 -111.28
C MET A 793 9.89 1.18 -111.73
N GLU A 794 10.19 0.91 -113.00
CA GLU A 794 10.89 1.79 -113.93
C GLU A 794 10.55 1.49 -115.41
N LEU A 795 10.60 2.55 -116.21
CA LEU A 795 10.77 2.50 -117.66
C LEU A 795 11.83 3.55 -118.00
N LYS A 796 13.11 3.21 -117.79
CA LYS A 796 14.29 3.62 -118.58
C LYS A 796 15.59 3.10 -117.97
#